data_AF-A0A0C5VJ70-F1
#
_entry.id   AF-A0A0C5VJ70-F1
#
_cell.length_a   1.000
_cell.length_b   1.000
_cell.length_c   1.000
_cell.angle_alpha   90.00
_cell.angle_beta   90.00
_cell.angle_gamma   90.00
#
_symmetry.space_group_name_H-M   'P 1'
#
loop_
_entity.id
_entity.type
_entity.pdbx_description
1 polymer ?
#
loop_
_entity_poly.entity_id
_entity_poly.type
_entity_poly.pdbx_seq_one_letter_code
_entity_poly.pdbx_strand_id
1 'polypeptide(L)'
;MPPSNPSSCGQTCAEQIADYVVAGFPAPDSGTGNNGGSDNGGSDNGGSDNGGSDNGGSDNGGSDNGGSDNGGSDNGGSDNGGSDNGGSDNGGSDNGGSDNGGSDNGGSDNGGSDNGGSDNGGSDNGGSDNGGSDNGGSDNGGSDNGGSDNGGSDNGGSDNGGSDNGGSDNGGGSSAAVIFSETFENVAADTQPQDWDNFLSYNYNTTNTKDYGTYALVDDSVAYSGTHSIHFKGSLSQIVRKLPDNTQQLHLRAFVRMNKQMGNVPGDNHEHIMGIKKTQDANNEVRIGQIKGVLGTNDVPSDNISPTASQWESGKALKPNTWYCVETALYADTDYDEVRMWVDGELVHSITSDSDWNNGALGKDWMSDKFNYVMFGFQSFSGNSADVWMDDIVVSTEAVGCDPIGSDGGSSGDGSSGDGNNGGGTSNGDVTNGKTLYDAQCATCHGSDGKGQFAIDATASVFGNNKQNLVDYIVDTMPYGAGAQCVGECAANTAAYIRSWVGDGSGSDNGSGSDNGSGSDNGSGSDNGSGSDNGSGSDNGSGSDNGSDNGSGSDNGSGDNLSCGDVTYGPRSLRVLTDHEFANSVEDLTGINLVRDLGQSTYDAIPTDNLIDGFSNNVMASIDTGAMQSYSLVINKVVDKLAQQDYTSIIDCSAFNDTAACAASFVENFLPKVFRRPLTAEENTAYQSLFTTDYTAGDINEGLSLALRTALTSPQFLYRDETGVSVKDIEAGGSSSDNGDYQPVGEVQVLVEAQNPKEVALYNQAGFGNTRFTGKDLVEVSVKAVKGSVWPTLSIETGSGTVIGQVEVDHTYYKTYRFYSDQVKNDYIYLVAKNANTANVHDSRTLTISSLKVSAAEIAVPSTPDVALDDDAYVLTSYQLASYLSYTFTGSTPDDILLKAAAEGGLDTDEQVAAQVERLLKTDRAHQHFGNFAAQWLRTDRVLDMVKDSNLYPTFTANVRTAMAQEVRDVFNHVVLDQGEPFSALYDGNFTFANQTLADFYGVGGVTGSNMQKVTGINSRAGLVTSGAFLTVHAHEQETGPILRATYLRKRFLCHDVPAPPTGVSLNGDDFDEAREQARIEWEKYLEEHNGLATARKKYEFQTSASICQSCHAQMINPLGGGFEDYDAVGLPQTKDYNGLTIDSSGTMYGVSSLTDGDSISFNGAKELAHSIADLDVTRQCFIDNTFRMAMGTGSTYLDRAMDIDLSADEVNNYTCEVQNLDNVMKSSDYSTVELLKALGTMDSVRYRKNVVR
;
A
#
# COMPACT_ATOMS: atom_id res chain seq x y z
N MET A 1 -32.96 -54.50 7.44
CA MET A 1 -33.63 -54.46 8.77
C MET A 1 -32.88 -53.47 9.66
N PRO A 2 -33.48 -52.95 10.73
CA PRO A 2 -33.17 -51.60 11.23
C PRO A 2 -32.16 -51.65 12.41
N PRO A 3 -32.00 -50.64 13.30
CA PRO A 3 -30.69 -49.99 13.47
C PRO A 3 -30.12 -50.10 14.89
N SER A 4 -28.86 -49.68 15.09
CA SER A 4 -28.38 -49.22 16.42
C SER A 4 -27.01 -48.53 16.40
N ASN A 5 -27.03 -47.20 16.20
CA ASN A 5 -26.21 -46.17 16.85
C ASN A 5 -24.66 -46.09 16.68
N PRO A 6 -24.06 -44.90 16.97
CA PRO A 6 -22.86 -44.44 16.29
C PRO A 6 -21.66 -44.13 17.20
N SER A 7 -20.44 -44.10 16.62
CA SER A 7 -19.23 -43.61 17.28
C SER A 7 -18.09 -43.31 16.29
N SER A 8 -18.23 -42.27 15.44
CA SER A 8 -17.12 -41.74 14.62
C SER A 8 -17.50 -40.43 13.89
N CYS A 9 -17.79 -39.36 14.63
CA CYS A 9 -17.77 -37.96 14.17
C CYS A 9 -17.80 -37.05 15.41
N GLY A 10 -16.66 -36.42 15.72
CA GLY A 10 -16.48 -35.62 16.93
C GLY A 10 -15.01 -35.22 17.15
N GLN A 11 -14.25 -35.06 16.06
CA GLN A 11 -12.81 -34.77 16.10
C GLN A 11 -12.33 -34.24 14.73
N THR A 12 -12.89 -33.10 14.28
CA THR A 12 -12.47 -32.35 13.08
C THR A 12 -12.82 -30.86 13.22
N CYS A 13 -12.15 -30.15 14.12
CA CYS A 13 -12.15 -28.66 14.21
C CYS A 13 -10.88 -28.10 14.90
N ALA A 14 -9.87 -28.96 15.09
CA ALA A 14 -8.52 -28.66 15.53
C ALA A 14 -7.60 -29.72 14.90
N GLU A 15 -6.28 -29.49 14.86
CA GLU A 15 -5.28 -30.37 14.24
C GLU A 15 -5.35 -30.47 12.70
N GLN A 16 -4.98 -29.39 12.00
CA GLN A 16 -4.42 -29.49 10.63
C GLN A 16 -3.44 -28.37 10.23
N ILE A 17 -2.62 -27.89 11.18
CA ILE A 17 -1.48 -26.98 10.91
C ILE A 17 -0.20 -27.60 11.51
N ALA A 18 0.18 -28.77 10.99
CA ALA A 18 1.46 -29.42 11.27
C ALA A 18 1.69 -30.65 10.35
N ASP A 19 1.83 -30.44 9.04
CA ASP A 19 2.94 -31.08 8.33
C ASP A 19 3.21 -30.45 6.95
N TYR A 20 4.41 -29.85 6.78
CA TYR A 20 5.14 -29.79 5.51
C TYR A 20 6.52 -29.14 5.71
N VAL A 21 7.45 -29.78 6.46
CA VAL A 21 8.92 -29.55 6.35
C VAL A 21 9.70 -30.59 7.17
N VAL A 22 10.82 -31.08 6.62
CA VAL A 22 11.77 -32.11 7.13
C VAL A 22 11.30 -33.58 7.19
N ALA A 23 12.03 -34.49 6.52
CA ALA A 23 11.98 -35.93 6.78
C ALA A 23 13.30 -36.67 6.43
N GLY A 24 13.95 -37.27 7.44
CA GLY A 24 15.18 -38.09 7.34
C GLY A 24 16.25 -37.66 8.37
N PHE A 25 17.00 -38.52 9.08
CA PHE A 25 17.20 -39.99 9.00
C PHE A 25 17.26 -40.67 10.42
N PRO A 26 17.28 -42.02 10.56
CA PRO A 26 16.89 -42.72 11.81
C PRO A 26 17.89 -43.72 12.46
N ALA A 27 17.69 -44.09 13.74
CA ALA A 27 18.11 -45.36 14.44
C ALA A 27 17.72 -45.38 15.96
N PRO A 28 17.76 -46.51 16.73
CA PRO A 28 17.30 -47.88 16.43
C PRO A 28 16.58 -48.66 17.60
N ASP A 29 15.63 -49.53 17.23
CA ASP A 29 15.19 -50.83 17.84
C ASP A 29 15.24 -51.16 19.37
N SER A 30 14.09 -51.57 19.95
CA SER A 30 13.82 -52.95 20.50
C SER A 30 12.73 -53.04 21.59
N GLY A 31 12.01 -54.18 21.75
CA GLY A 31 11.53 -54.52 23.12
C GLY A 31 10.31 -55.40 23.51
N THR A 32 9.43 -55.93 22.64
CA THR A 32 8.45 -57.05 22.94
C THR A 32 7.34 -56.92 24.04
N GLY A 33 6.15 -57.56 23.86
CA GLY A 33 5.59 -58.39 24.98
C GLY A 33 4.09 -58.46 25.40
N ASN A 34 3.12 -58.79 24.53
CA ASN A 34 1.95 -59.69 24.78
C ASN A 34 0.83 -59.47 25.87
N ASN A 35 -0.44 -59.64 25.45
CA ASN A 35 -1.64 -60.18 26.16
C ASN A 35 -2.34 -59.47 27.36
N GLY A 36 -3.50 -58.82 27.09
CA GLY A 36 -4.84 -59.44 27.29
C GLY A 36 -5.73 -59.11 28.54
N GLY A 37 -7.01 -58.78 28.31
CA GLY A 37 -8.13 -59.25 29.15
C GLY A 37 -9.11 -58.25 29.82
N SER A 38 -10.17 -57.86 29.08
CA SER A 38 -11.57 -57.62 29.52
C SER A 38 -11.95 -56.81 30.78
N ASP A 39 -12.64 -55.69 30.53
CA ASP A 39 -13.92 -55.21 31.09
C ASP A 39 -14.20 -55.29 32.61
N ASN A 40 -14.44 -54.13 33.24
CA ASN A 40 -15.81 -53.59 33.39
C ASN A 40 -15.82 -52.13 33.88
N GLY A 41 -16.89 -51.40 33.59
CA GLY A 41 -16.94 -49.94 33.71
C GLY A 41 -17.28 -49.37 35.09
N GLY A 42 -17.06 -48.06 35.22
CA GLY A 42 -17.45 -47.21 36.34
C GLY A 42 -17.04 -45.75 36.06
N SER A 43 -18.02 -44.85 36.03
CA SER A 43 -17.80 -43.41 35.85
C SER A 43 -17.28 -42.76 37.14
N ASP A 44 -16.42 -41.73 37.03
CA ASP A 44 -16.77 -40.34 37.42
C ASP A 44 -15.55 -39.38 37.39
N ASN A 45 -15.80 -38.16 36.90
CA ASN A 45 -15.16 -36.87 37.23
C ASN A 45 -13.62 -36.70 37.22
N GLY A 46 -13.12 -36.12 36.11
CA GLY A 46 -12.32 -34.88 36.14
C GLY A 46 -10.78 -34.97 36.28
N GLY A 47 -10.06 -34.29 35.38
CA GLY A 47 -8.62 -34.02 35.51
C GLY A 47 -7.87 -33.82 34.19
N SER A 48 -7.55 -32.55 33.89
CA SER A 48 -6.36 -32.02 33.21
C SER A 48 -5.61 -32.77 32.09
N ASP A 49 -5.61 -32.12 30.91
CA ASP A 49 -4.44 -31.56 30.19
C ASP A 49 -3.40 -32.44 29.46
N ASN A 50 -3.03 -31.95 28.26
CA ASN A 50 -1.87 -32.29 27.37
C ASN A 50 -1.83 -33.71 26.74
N GLY A 51 -1.47 -33.93 25.47
CA GLY A 51 -1.14 -33.01 24.35
C GLY A 51 0.01 -33.56 23.46
N GLY A 52 -0.11 -33.56 22.12
CA GLY A 52 1.03 -33.77 21.19
C GLY A 52 0.79 -34.51 19.85
N SER A 53 1.00 -33.76 18.75
CA SER A 53 1.77 -34.06 17.50
C SER A 53 1.32 -35.06 16.39
N ASP A 54 0.81 -34.49 15.27
CA ASP A 54 1.41 -34.35 13.88
C ASP A 54 1.53 -35.50 12.81
N ASN A 55 1.77 -35.08 11.53
CA ASN A 55 2.01 -35.81 10.23
C ASN A 55 0.78 -36.32 9.39
N GLY A 56 0.76 -36.40 8.03
CA GLY A 56 1.72 -35.94 6.99
C GLY A 56 1.48 -36.35 5.49
N GLY A 57 2.01 -35.58 4.51
CA GLY A 57 2.19 -35.91 3.04
C GLY A 57 1.12 -35.40 2.03
N SER A 58 1.35 -35.25 0.69
CA SER A 58 2.44 -35.67 -0.22
C SER A 58 2.53 -34.83 -1.55
N ASP A 59 3.63 -34.92 -2.33
CA ASP A 59 4.04 -34.01 -3.44
C ASP A 59 3.75 -34.47 -4.90
N ASN A 60 4.18 -33.66 -5.90
CA ASN A 60 4.84 -34.08 -7.16
C ASN A 60 5.44 -32.88 -7.97
N GLY A 61 6.46 -33.10 -8.84
CA GLY A 61 7.09 -32.03 -9.65
C GLY A 61 8.09 -32.47 -10.75
N GLY A 62 8.82 -31.51 -11.36
CA GLY A 62 9.84 -31.66 -12.44
C GLY A 62 9.51 -30.85 -13.72
N SER A 63 10.46 -30.43 -14.59
CA SER A 63 11.92 -30.65 -14.69
C SER A 63 12.61 -29.50 -15.48
N ASP A 64 13.95 -29.41 -15.42
CA ASP A 64 14.76 -28.31 -16.01
C ASP A 64 15.00 -28.36 -17.54
N ASN A 65 15.43 -27.23 -18.11
CA ASN A 65 16.57 -27.14 -19.04
C ASN A 65 17.03 -25.67 -19.22
N GLY A 66 18.32 -25.44 -19.48
CA GLY A 66 18.92 -24.10 -19.66
C GLY A 66 19.69 -23.92 -20.98
N GLY A 67 20.10 -22.68 -21.26
CA GLY A 67 20.92 -22.31 -22.42
C GLY A 67 21.62 -20.96 -22.18
N SER A 68 22.79 -20.75 -22.80
CA SER A 68 23.76 -19.72 -22.37
C SER A 68 24.16 -18.73 -23.46
N ASP A 69 24.57 -17.53 -23.02
CA ASP A 69 25.50 -16.57 -23.63
C ASP A 69 25.27 -16.09 -25.08
N ASN A 70 25.14 -14.78 -25.27
CA ASN A 70 26.32 -13.92 -25.50
C ASN A 70 25.94 -12.42 -25.44
N GLY A 71 26.88 -11.57 -25.04
CA GLY A 71 26.67 -10.13 -24.88
C GLY A 71 27.22 -9.26 -26.03
N GLY A 72 26.90 -7.96 -26.00
CA GLY A 72 27.44 -6.97 -26.92
C GLY A 72 27.19 -5.54 -26.42
N SER A 73 28.26 -4.86 -26.00
CA SER A 73 28.24 -3.44 -25.63
C SER A 73 28.87 -2.59 -26.73
N ASP A 74 28.30 -1.42 -27.06
CA ASP A 74 29.11 -0.20 -27.24
C ASP A 74 28.28 1.10 -27.32
N ASN A 75 28.97 2.24 -27.36
CA ASN A 75 28.44 3.56 -27.06
C ASN A 75 28.13 4.43 -28.29
N GLY A 76 27.03 5.19 -28.21
CA GLY A 76 26.96 6.64 -28.50
C GLY A 76 27.16 7.18 -29.93
N GLY A 77 26.30 8.13 -30.35
CA GLY A 77 26.50 8.94 -31.55
C GLY A 77 25.40 10.00 -31.75
N SER A 78 25.78 11.26 -31.88
CA SER A 78 24.89 12.39 -32.20
C SER A 78 24.83 12.64 -33.72
N ASP A 79 23.71 13.14 -34.25
CA ASP A 79 23.65 14.50 -34.87
C ASP A 79 22.34 14.85 -35.62
N ASN A 80 21.81 16.04 -35.28
CA ASN A 80 21.31 17.11 -36.16
C ASN A 80 20.32 16.84 -37.33
N GLY A 81 19.15 17.51 -37.26
CA GLY A 81 18.90 18.66 -38.16
C GLY A 81 17.55 18.75 -38.90
N GLY A 82 16.97 19.97 -38.94
CA GLY A 82 15.74 20.33 -39.69
C GLY A 82 14.58 20.71 -38.75
N SER A 83 14.16 21.95 -38.49
CA SER A 83 14.13 23.25 -39.19
C SER A 83 12.80 23.61 -39.87
N ASP A 84 12.04 24.43 -39.14
CA ASP A 84 11.32 25.63 -39.58
C ASP A 84 9.84 25.57 -40.00
N ASN A 85 9.13 26.64 -39.58
CA ASN A 85 7.80 27.16 -39.95
C ASN A 85 6.57 26.55 -39.22
N GLY A 86 5.65 27.32 -38.61
CA GLY A 86 5.67 28.76 -38.26
C GLY A 86 4.30 29.49 -38.42
N GLY A 87 3.96 30.37 -37.46
CA GLY A 87 2.69 31.12 -37.37
C GLY A 87 1.74 30.50 -36.32
N SER A 88 1.15 31.19 -35.32
CA SER A 88 0.76 32.62 -35.15
C SER A 88 -0.41 33.03 -36.08
N ASP A 89 -1.56 33.54 -35.64
CA ASP A 89 -1.88 34.30 -34.40
C ASP A 89 -3.34 34.10 -33.86
N ASN A 90 -3.48 34.28 -32.54
CA ASN A 90 -4.57 34.92 -31.76
C ASN A 90 -6.03 35.02 -32.31
N GLY A 91 -6.94 34.32 -31.62
CA GLY A 91 -7.88 34.97 -30.66
C GLY A 91 -9.19 35.62 -31.16
N GLY A 92 -10.10 35.84 -30.19
CA GLY A 92 -11.30 36.68 -30.34
C GLY A 92 -12.64 35.91 -30.42
N SER A 93 -13.46 36.04 -29.37
CA SER A 93 -14.87 35.62 -29.37
C SER A 93 -15.75 36.73 -29.96
N ASP A 94 -16.75 36.38 -30.77
CA ASP A 94 -17.80 37.30 -31.20
C ASP A 94 -19.18 36.72 -30.85
N ASN A 95 -20.02 37.51 -30.19
CA ASN A 95 -21.30 37.08 -29.63
C ASN A 95 -22.43 37.89 -30.26
N GLY A 96 -23.40 37.25 -30.94
CA GLY A 96 -24.68 37.91 -31.25
C GLY A 96 -25.43 37.48 -32.51
N GLY A 97 -26.76 37.43 -32.37
CA GLY A 97 -27.69 37.69 -33.49
C GLY A 97 -28.62 36.55 -33.90
N SER A 98 -29.74 36.40 -33.20
CA SER A 98 -30.92 35.73 -33.75
C SER A 98 -31.62 36.63 -34.77
N ASP A 99 -31.82 36.19 -36.03
CA ASP A 99 -33.18 36.11 -36.60
C ASP A 99 -33.28 35.52 -38.03
N ASN A 100 -34.23 34.59 -38.17
CA ASN A 100 -35.13 34.32 -39.29
C ASN A 100 -34.87 34.89 -40.72
N GLY A 101 -34.84 33.99 -41.72
CA GLY A 101 -35.36 34.31 -43.08
C GLY A 101 -34.67 33.64 -44.27
N GLY A 102 -35.12 32.44 -44.68
CA GLY A 102 -34.63 31.77 -45.90
C GLY A 102 -35.34 32.20 -47.20
N SER A 103 -34.69 32.03 -48.35
CA SER A 103 -35.29 31.98 -49.70
C SER A 103 -34.28 31.43 -50.72
N ASP A 104 -34.72 30.49 -51.56
CA ASP A 104 -33.89 29.85 -52.59
C ASP A 104 -33.70 30.68 -53.88
N ASN A 105 -32.80 30.16 -54.73
CA ASN A 105 -32.68 30.37 -56.18
C ASN A 105 -31.88 31.59 -56.71
N GLY A 106 -30.62 31.30 -57.05
CA GLY A 106 -30.28 31.14 -58.48
C GLY A 106 -29.54 32.30 -59.15
N GLY A 107 -28.35 32.01 -59.68
CA GLY A 107 -27.57 32.96 -60.48
C GLY A 107 -26.19 32.43 -60.85
N SER A 108 -26.10 31.70 -61.96
CA SER A 108 -24.82 31.27 -62.55
C SER A 108 -24.18 32.36 -63.42
N ASP A 109 -22.95 32.07 -63.86
CA ASP A 109 -22.33 32.47 -65.13
C ASP A 109 -21.44 33.74 -65.25
N ASN A 110 -20.15 33.42 -65.46
CA ASN A 110 -19.23 33.93 -66.49
C ASN A 110 -18.32 35.14 -66.25
N GLY A 111 -17.02 34.91 -66.52
CA GLY A 111 -15.95 35.91 -66.48
C GLY A 111 -14.56 35.39 -66.89
N GLY A 112 -14.46 34.48 -67.88
CA GLY A 112 -13.17 33.90 -68.32
C GLY A 112 -12.64 34.47 -69.64
N SER A 113 -11.31 34.47 -69.83
CA SER A 113 -10.60 34.65 -71.12
C SER A 113 -9.08 34.36 -71.00
N ASP A 114 -8.63 33.30 -71.69
CA ASP A 114 -7.58 33.33 -72.74
C ASP A 114 -6.12 33.82 -72.46
N ASN A 115 -5.05 33.24 -73.03
CA ASN A 115 -4.91 32.08 -73.93
C ASN A 115 -3.44 31.55 -73.99
N GLY A 116 -3.21 30.31 -74.43
CA GLY A 116 -1.86 29.79 -74.76
C GLY A 116 -1.75 28.26 -74.96
N GLY A 117 -1.51 27.80 -76.20
CA GLY A 117 -1.33 26.38 -76.56
C GLY A 117 0.13 25.88 -76.58
N SER A 118 0.46 24.70 -77.12
CA SER A 118 -0.34 23.85 -78.04
C SER A 118 0.15 22.36 -78.12
N ASP A 119 -0.76 21.45 -78.50
CA ASP A 119 -0.64 20.44 -79.58
C ASP A 119 0.50 19.37 -79.63
N ASN A 120 0.31 18.11 -80.10
CA ASN A 120 -0.90 17.38 -80.58
C ASN A 120 -0.69 15.84 -80.69
N GLY A 121 -1.79 15.07 -80.80
CA GLY A 121 -1.84 13.75 -81.49
C GLY A 121 -2.12 12.50 -80.62
N GLY A 122 -3.13 11.66 -80.90
CA GLY A 122 -4.26 11.82 -81.84
C GLY A 122 -5.11 10.56 -82.10
N SER A 123 -6.36 10.79 -82.57
CA SER A 123 -7.27 9.89 -83.33
C SER A 123 -7.84 8.57 -82.73
N ASP A 124 -9.17 8.61 -82.53
CA ASP A 124 -10.19 7.71 -83.12
C ASP A 124 -10.98 6.67 -82.27
N ASN A 125 -12.21 7.09 -81.91
CA ASN A 125 -13.51 6.44 -82.20
C ASN A 125 -13.68 4.91 -82.05
N GLY A 126 -14.36 4.52 -80.95
CA GLY A 126 -15.76 4.05 -81.02
C GLY A 126 -16.06 2.61 -81.46
N GLY A 127 -16.62 1.82 -80.54
CA GLY A 127 -17.29 0.55 -80.80
C GLY A 127 -18.05 0.04 -79.57
N SER A 128 -19.31 -0.40 -79.76
CA SER A 128 -20.19 -0.89 -78.69
C SER A 128 -20.37 -2.41 -78.74
N ASP A 129 -21.01 -2.94 -77.70
CA ASP A 129 -21.77 -4.21 -77.65
C ASP A 129 -21.00 -5.54 -77.41
N ASN A 130 -21.06 -5.97 -76.13
CA ASN A 130 -21.53 -7.29 -75.67
C ASN A 130 -20.93 -8.60 -76.23
N GLY A 131 -20.01 -9.18 -75.43
CA GLY A 131 -20.17 -10.55 -74.90
C GLY A 131 -19.61 -11.73 -75.71
N GLY A 132 -18.97 -12.68 -75.01
CA GLY A 132 -18.56 -13.98 -75.56
C GLY A 132 -17.31 -14.58 -74.90
N SER A 133 -17.50 -15.69 -74.18
CA SER A 133 -16.49 -16.52 -73.51
C SER A 133 -15.51 -17.23 -74.47
N ASP A 134 -14.28 -17.58 -74.01
CA ASP A 134 -13.90 -18.98 -73.70
C ASP A 134 -12.39 -19.26 -73.47
N ASN A 135 -12.10 -20.00 -72.37
CA ASN A 135 -11.09 -21.07 -72.16
C ASN A 135 -9.68 -21.08 -72.82
N GLY A 136 -8.64 -20.75 -72.03
CA GLY A 136 -7.50 -21.61 -71.60
C GLY A 136 -6.50 -22.32 -72.57
N GLY A 137 -5.20 -22.37 -72.19
CA GLY A 137 -4.27 -23.47 -72.59
C GLY A 137 -2.79 -23.16 -72.93
N SER A 138 -1.89 -23.34 -71.95
CA SER A 138 -0.49 -23.87 -71.91
C SER A 138 0.46 -23.97 -73.15
N ASP A 139 1.80 -23.80 -72.97
CA ASP A 139 2.78 -24.93 -72.75
C ASP A 139 4.31 -24.67 -73.03
N ASN A 140 5.18 -25.52 -72.41
CA ASN A 140 6.55 -25.99 -72.78
C ASN A 140 7.88 -25.20 -72.55
N GLY A 141 8.88 -25.87 -71.93
CA GLY A 141 10.30 -25.89 -72.40
C GLY A 141 11.48 -25.82 -71.39
N GLY A 142 12.30 -26.89 -71.27
CA GLY A 142 13.66 -26.90 -70.66
C GLY A 142 14.78 -26.85 -71.73
N SER A 143 16.06 -27.19 -71.52
CA SER A 143 16.86 -27.84 -70.43
C SER A 143 18.36 -27.45 -70.65
N ASP A 144 19.46 -27.94 -70.06
CA ASP A 144 19.87 -29.10 -69.20
C ASP A 144 20.83 -28.57 -68.06
N ASN A 145 21.90 -29.19 -67.48
CA ASN A 145 22.64 -30.47 -67.59
C ASN A 145 23.54 -30.71 -66.33
N GLY A 146 24.23 -31.88 -66.22
CA GLY A 146 25.58 -31.94 -65.59
C GLY A 146 25.90 -32.87 -64.39
N GLY A 147 25.72 -34.20 -64.48
CA GLY A 147 26.74 -35.16 -63.97
C GLY A 147 26.62 -35.93 -62.62
N SER A 148 25.79 -36.99 -62.58
CA SER A 148 26.06 -38.38 -62.07
C SER A 148 26.89 -38.68 -60.79
N ASP A 149 26.56 -39.66 -59.92
CA ASP A 149 25.41 -40.59 -59.82
C ASP A 149 25.36 -41.45 -58.52
N ASN A 150 24.18 -42.05 -58.26
CA ASN A 150 23.86 -43.26 -57.45
C ASN A 150 23.73 -43.23 -55.89
N GLY A 151 22.47 -43.21 -55.42
CA GLY A 151 21.89 -44.38 -54.72
C GLY A 151 21.16 -44.18 -53.36
N GLY A 152 19.85 -44.49 -53.26
CA GLY A 152 19.28 -45.04 -52.01
C GLY A 152 17.96 -44.54 -51.35
N SER A 153 16.88 -44.24 -52.10
CA SER A 153 15.45 -44.45 -51.71
C SER A 153 14.85 -44.01 -50.33
N ASP A 154 13.95 -43.01 -50.39
CA ASP A 154 12.51 -43.04 -49.95
C ASP A 154 11.96 -42.14 -48.78
N ASN A 155 10.92 -41.36 -49.16
CA ASN A 155 9.73 -40.83 -48.42
C ASN A 155 9.80 -39.63 -47.41
N GLY A 156 9.12 -38.52 -47.79
CA GLY A 156 8.05 -37.90 -46.96
C GLY A 156 8.08 -36.38 -46.67
N GLY A 157 7.07 -35.62 -47.14
CA GLY A 157 6.69 -34.26 -46.65
C GLY A 157 6.74 -33.11 -47.69
N SER A 158 5.79 -32.14 -47.61
CA SER A 158 5.81 -30.87 -48.39
C SER A 158 4.72 -29.81 -48.04
N ASP A 159 5.15 -28.70 -47.41
CA ASP A 159 5.04 -27.27 -47.81
C ASP A 159 3.70 -26.44 -47.92
N ASN A 160 3.88 -25.10 -47.92
CA ASN A 160 2.91 -24.02 -47.64
C ASN A 160 2.57 -23.08 -48.84
N GLY A 161 1.62 -22.15 -48.68
CA GLY A 161 1.54 -20.89 -49.48
C GLY A 161 0.24 -20.06 -49.37
N GLY A 162 0.35 -18.71 -49.34
CA GLY A 162 -0.76 -17.72 -49.50
C GLY A 162 -0.71 -17.00 -50.87
N SER A 163 -1.41 -15.89 -51.16
CA SER A 163 -2.30 -15.01 -50.35
C SER A 163 -3.29 -14.19 -51.26
N ASP A 164 -4.15 -13.37 -50.62
CA ASP A 164 -4.71 -12.07 -51.06
C ASP A 164 -5.98 -11.88 -51.94
N ASN A 165 -6.91 -11.10 -51.34
CA ASN A 165 -7.75 -10.01 -51.88
C ASN A 165 -9.01 -10.24 -52.77
N GLY A 166 -10.16 -9.73 -52.27
CA GLY A 166 -11.05 -8.88 -53.08
C GLY A 166 -12.59 -8.97 -52.89
N GLY A 167 -13.21 -7.85 -52.47
CA GLY A 167 -14.56 -7.44 -52.91
C GLY A 167 -15.77 -7.80 -52.03
N SER A 168 -16.66 -6.82 -51.82
CA SER A 168 -17.91 -6.96 -51.05
C SER A 168 -19.06 -7.57 -51.86
N ASP A 169 -19.94 -8.33 -51.20
CA ASP A 169 -21.29 -8.62 -51.68
C ASP A 169 -22.26 -8.60 -50.50
N ASN A 170 -23.43 -7.97 -50.64
CA ASN A 170 -24.37 -7.75 -49.53
C ASN A 170 -25.69 -8.53 -49.78
N GLY A 171 -25.85 -9.67 -49.09
CA GLY A 171 -26.53 -10.84 -49.66
C GLY A 171 -27.56 -11.59 -48.80
N GLY A 172 -28.05 -11.01 -47.69
CA GLY A 172 -29.30 -11.45 -47.05
C GLY A 172 -29.32 -12.86 -46.41
N GLY A 173 -28.60 -13.05 -45.30
CA GLY A 173 -28.73 -14.20 -44.41
C GLY A 173 -28.32 -13.83 -42.99
N SER A 174 -29.12 -14.21 -41.97
CA SER A 174 -28.92 -13.76 -40.58
C SER A 174 -27.62 -14.32 -39.99
N SER A 175 -26.63 -13.45 -39.76
CA SER A 175 -25.32 -13.80 -39.17
C SER A 175 -24.59 -12.58 -38.56
N ALA A 176 -25.34 -11.58 -38.09
CA ALA A 176 -24.79 -10.39 -37.45
C ALA A 176 -24.79 -10.56 -35.92
N ALA A 177 -23.67 -11.08 -35.39
CA ALA A 177 -23.33 -10.99 -33.97
C ALA A 177 -22.12 -10.06 -33.83
N VAL A 178 -20.91 -10.55 -34.15
CA VAL A 178 -19.69 -9.73 -34.19
C VAL A 178 -19.73 -8.73 -35.35
N ILE A 179 -19.45 -7.46 -35.05
CA ILE A 179 -19.25 -6.36 -36.01
C ILE A 179 -17.78 -6.29 -36.42
N PHE A 180 -16.85 -6.39 -35.46
CA PHE A 180 -15.42 -6.60 -35.68
C PHE A 180 -14.77 -7.22 -34.45
N SER A 181 -13.69 -7.95 -34.66
CA SER A 181 -12.84 -8.55 -33.63
C SER A 181 -11.37 -8.39 -34.01
N GLU A 182 -10.51 -8.24 -33.02
CA GLU A 182 -9.06 -8.09 -33.20
C GLU A 182 -8.32 -8.88 -32.11
N THR A 183 -7.35 -9.70 -32.52
CA THR A 183 -6.50 -10.52 -31.63
C THR A 183 -5.02 -10.19 -31.78
N PHE A 184 -4.68 -9.18 -32.59
CA PHE A 184 -3.34 -8.62 -32.81
C PHE A 184 -2.26 -9.56 -33.39
N GLU A 185 -2.41 -10.89 -33.32
CA GLU A 185 -1.47 -11.92 -33.83
C GLU A 185 -1.05 -11.79 -35.30
N ASN A 186 -1.80 -11.05 -36.12
CA ASN A 186 -1.51 -10.82 -37.53
C ASN A 186 -0.93 -9.42 -37.81
N VAL A 187 -0.68 -8.63 -36.75
CA VAL A 187 -0.09 -7.29 -36.78
C VAL A 187 1.31 -7.38 -36.17
N ALA A 188 2.29 -6.73 -36.79
CA ALA A 188 3.65 -6.73 -36.26
C ALA A 188 3.77 -5.87 -34.99
N ALA A 189 4.55 -6.33 -34.01
CA ALA A 189 4.96 -5.52 -32.86
C ALA A 189 5.54 -4.16 -33.29
N ASP A 190 5.34 -3.15 -32.45
CA ASP A 190 5.68 -1.73 -32.65
C ASP A 190 4.94 -1.04 -33.82
N THR A 191 3.85 -1.64 -34.32
CA THR A 191 3.00 -1.03 -35.35
C THR A 191 1.57 -0.74 -34.87
N GLN A 192 0.90 0.15 -35.60
CA GLN A 192 -0.51 0.50 -35.38
C GLN A 192 -1.42 -0.63 -35.90
N PRO A 193 -2.44 -1.08 -35.13
CA PRO A 193 -3.39 -2.09 -35.59
C PRO A 193 -4.18 -1.63 -36.82
N GLN A 194 -4.47 -2.58 -37.71
CA GLN A 194 -5.11 -2.29 -39.00
C GLN A 194 -6.58 -1.85 -38.83
N ASP A 195 -7.04 -0.91 -39.65
CA ASP A 195 -8.40 -0.34 -39.67
C ASP A 195 -8.84 0.32 -38.34
N TRP A 196 -7.89 0.62 -37.45
CA TRP A 196 -8.08 1.40 -36.23
C TRP A 196 -7.29 2.72 -36.34
N ASP A 197 -7.95 3.84 -36.05
CA ASP A 197 -7.30 5.14 -35.87
C ASP A 197 -6.84 5.30 -34.42
N ASN A 198 -5.90 6.20 -34.14
CA ASN A 198 -5.50 6.51 -32.76
C ASN A 198 -6.11 7.83 -32.30
N PHE A 199 -6.33 7.94 -31.00
CA PHE A 199 -6.65 9.17 -30.31
C PHE A 199 -5.64 9.35 -29.17
N LEU A 200 -4.63 10.19 -29.42
CA LEU A 200 -3.48 10.39 -28.53
C LEU A 200 -3.46 11.84 -28.06
N SER A 201 -3.37 12.09 -26.76
CA SER A 201 -3.31 13.44 -26.18
C SER A 201 -4.39 14.40 -26.74
N TYR A 202 -5.65 13.94 -26.73
CA TYR A 202 -6.84 14.60 -27.30
C TYR A 202 -6.84 14.86 -28.81
N ASN A 203 -5.86 14.37 -29.55
CA ASN A 203 -5.75 14.54 -31.00
C ASN A 203 -6.03 13.22 -31.73
N TYR A 204 -6.92 13.29 -32.71
CA TYR A 204 -7.09 12.23 -33.70
C TYR A 204 -5.82 12.11 -34.55
N ASN A 205 -5.24 10.91 -34.61
CA ASN A 205 -3.95 10.67 -35.24
C ASN A 205 -3.91 9.35 -36.04
N THR A 206 -3.67 9.47 -37.35
CA THR A 206 -3.50 8.35 -38.29
C THR A 206 -2.05 7.87 -38.42
N THR A 207 -1.13 8.32 -37.54
CA THR A 207 0.30 7.98 -37.58
C THR A 207 0.87 7.91 -36.17
N ASN A 208 0.80 6.72 -35.57
CA ASN A 208 1.29 6.45 -34.23
C ASN A 208 2.74 5.91 -34.24
N THR A 209 3.57 6.37 -33.30
CA THR A 209 4.99 6.04 -33.13
C THR A 209 5.39 6.18 -31.65
N LYS A 210 6.39 5.41 -31.18
CA LYS A 210 6.86 5.47 -29.78
C LYS A 210 7.54 6.80 -29.38
N ASP A 211 7.96 7.60 -30.35
CA ASP A 211 8.78 8.81 -30.16
C ASP A 211 8.13 9.90 -29.28
N TYR A 212 6.80 9.87 -29.11
CA TYR A 212 6.05 10.87 -28.34
C TYR A 212 5.81 10.49 -26.87
N GLY A 213 6.26 9.32 -26.41
CA GLY A 213 6.10 8.87 -25.01
C GLY A 213 4.66 8.54 -24.59
N THR A 214 3.68 8.71 -25.46
CA THR A 214 2.29 8.27 -25.31
C THR A 214 1.84 7.66 -26.64
N TYR A 215 1.40 6.40 -26.63
CA TYR A 215 1.13 5.61 -27.84
C TYR A 215 0.12 4.47 -27.59
N ALA A 216 -0.43 3.91 -28.67
CA ALA A 216 -1.32 2.74 -28.66
C ALA A 216 -0.89 1.72 -29.74
N LEU A 217 0.15 0.93 -29.47
CA LEU A 217 0.83 0.09 -30.46
C LEU A 217 0.73 -1.39 -30.10
N VAL A 218 0.79 -2.26 -31.10
CA VAL A 218 0.89 -3.71 -30.85
C VAL A 218 2.25 -4.04 -30.21
N ASP A 219 2.23 -4.90 -29.20
CA ASP A 219 3.35 -5.28 -28.33
C ASP A 219 3.44 -6.81 -28.24
N ASP A 220 4.66 -7.35 -28.31
CA ASP A 220 4.98 -8.78 -28.19
C ASP A 220 5.51 -9.17 -26.79
N SER A 221 5.62 -8.21 -25.86
CA SER A 221 6.14 -8.45 -24.51
C SER A 221 5.12 -9.08 -23.55
N VAL A 222 3.82 -8.84 -23.78
CA VAL A 222 2.71 -9.30 -22.94
C VAL A 222 1.47 -9.52 -23.82
N ALA A 223 0.82 -10.68 -23.66
CA ALA A 223 -0.47 -11.00 -24.29
C ALA A 223 -1.36 -11.86 -23.36
N TYR A 224 -2.63 -12.02 -23.69
CA TYR A 224 -3.58 -12.94 -23.04
C TYR A 224 -3.76 -14.20 -23.88
N SER A 225 -4.02 -14.03 -25.17
CA SER A 225 -3.99 -15.09 -26.17
C SER A 225 -2.72 -14.96 -27.02
N GLY A 226 -2.37 -16.00 -27.78
CA GLY A 226 -1.29 -15.93 -28.77
C GLY A 226 0.08 -15.43 -28.25
N THR A 227 0.53 -14.32 -28.80
CA THR A 227 1.88 -13.72 -28.65
C THR A 227 1.90 -12.18 -28.68
N HIS A 228 0.86 -11.52 -29.17
CA HIS A 228 0.75 -10.07 -29.32
C HIS A 228 -0.51 -9.54 -28.63
N SER A 229 -0.44 -8.34 -28.06
CA SER A 229 -1.63 -7.57 -27.65
C SER A 229 -1.44 -6.08 -27.99
N ILE A 230 -2.42 -5.21 -27.73
CA ILE A 230 -2.19 -3.76 -27.87
C ILE A 230 -1.78 -3.14 -26.54
N HIS A 231 -0.63 -2.45 -26.53
CA HIS A 231 -0.12 -1.67 -25.41
C HIS A 231 -0.47 -0.18 -25.58
N PHE A 232 -1.29 0.30 -24.65
CA PHE A 232 -1.60 1.71 -24.43
C PHE A 232 -0.65 2.26 -23.35
N LYS A 233 0.17 3.23 -23.74
CA LYS A 233 1.15 3.88 -22.88
C LYS A 233 0.78 5.33 -22.65
N GLY A 234 0.70 5.75 -21.38
CA GLY A 234 0.57 7.14 -20.98
C GLY A 234 -0.66 7.40 -20.12
N SER A 235 -1.17 8.63 -20.17
CA SER A 235 -2.44 9.03 -19.54
C SER A 235 -3.59 9.24 -20.54
N LEU A 236 -3.29 9.35 -21.84
CA LEU A 236 -4.22 9.74 -22.90
C LEU A 236 -3.89 9.02 -24.22
N SER A 237 -4.14 7.71 -24.27
CA SER A 237 -3.81 6.84 -25.41
C SER A 237 -4.95 5.86 -25.71
N GLN A 238 -5.62 6.03 -26.84
CA GLN A 238 -6.75 5.19 -27.27
C GLN A 238 -6.64 4.81 -28.76
N ILE A 239 -7.30 3.71 -29.13
CA ILE A 239 -7.70 3.39 -30.50
C ILE A 239 -9.19 3.66 -30.69
N VAL A 240 -9.58 4.08 -31.90
CA VAL A 240 -10.94 4.47 -32.28
C VAL A 240 -11.29 3.84 -33.62
N ARG A 241 -12.50 3.32 -33.78
CA ARG A 241 -12.99 2.73 -35.05
C ARG A 241 -14.44 3.10 -35.30
N LYS A 242 -14.77 3.43 -36.55
CA LYS A 242 -16.14 3.83 -36.93
C LYS A 242 -17.10 2.64 -36.82
N LEU A 243 -18.25 2.87 -36.21
CA LEU A 243 -19.36 1.93 -36.15
C LEU A 243 -20.20 1.94 -37.46
N PRO A 244 -20.98 0.87 -37.73
CA PRO A 244 -21.99 0.89 -38.78
C PRO A 244 -23.05 1.98 -38.57
N ASP A 245 -23.56 2.54 -39.66
CA ASP A 245 -24.65 3.51 -39.58
C ASP A 245 -25.93 2.82 -39.01
N ASN A 246 -26.61 3.49 -38.07
CA ASN A 246 -27.81 2.99 -37.35
C ASN A 246 -27.56 1.88 -36.32
N THR A 247 -26.34 1.70 -35.80
CA THR A 247 -26.11 0.90 -34.59
C THR A 247 -26.84 1.52 -33.38
N GLN A 248 -27.59 0.71 -32.62
CA GLN A 248 -28.29 1.12 -31.39
C GLN A 248 -28.05 0.17 -30.19
N GLN A 249 -27.45 -0.99 -30.42
CA GLN A 249 -27.04 -1.94 -29.38
C GLN A 249 -25.59 -2.36 -29.64
N LEU A 250 -24.79 -2.44 -28.59
CA LEU A 250 -23.41 -2.93 -28.64
C LEU A 250 -23.05 -3.74 -27.41
N HIS A 251 -22.14 -4.70 -27.60
CA HIS A 251 -21.34 -5.37 -26.60
C HIS A 251 -19.86 -5.13 -26.94
N LEU A 252 -19.10 -4.60 -25.98
CA LEU A 252 -17.68 -4.28 -26.08
C LEU A 252 -16.92 -5.23 -25.14
N ARG A 253 -16.17 -6.20 -25.66
CA ARG A 253 -15.39 -7.17 -24.87
C ARG A 253 -13.91 -6.96 -25.13
N ALA A 254 -13.10 -6.88 -24.08
CA ALA A 254 -11.65 -7.00 -24.15
C ALA A 254 -11.13 -7.77 -22.93
N PHE A 255 -10.07 -8.55 -23.08
CA PHE A 255 -9.23 -8.86 -21.93
C PHE A 255 -8.37 -7.64 -21.64
N VAL A 256 -8.27 -7.23 -20.38
CA VAL A 256 -7.59 -6.01 -19.94
C VAL A 256 -6.61 -6.34 -18.83
N ARG A 257 -5.37 -5.83 -18.94
CA ARG A 257 -4.33 -5.94 -17.92
C ARG A 257 -3.63 -4.60 -17.75
N MET A 258 -3.39 -4.18 -16.50
CA MET A 258 -2.86 -2.86 -16.19
C MET A 258 -1.73 -2.94 -15.18
N ASN A 259 -0.73 -2.05 -15.25
CA ASN A 259 0.32 -1.99 -14.22
C ASN A 259 -0.13 -1.33 -12.89
N LYS A 260 -1.35 -0.80 -12.84
CA LYS A 260 -2.00 -0.20 -11.67
C LYS A 260 -3.35 -0.85 -11.39
N GLN A 261 -3.87 -0.65 -10.18
CA GLN A 261 -5.22 -1.08 -9.82
C GLN A 261 -6.27 -0.16 -10.47
N MET A 262 -7.47 -0.68 -10.72
CA MET A 262 -8.64 0.11 -11.07
C MET A 262 -9.87 -0.44 -10.34
N GLY A 263 -10.67 0.42 -9.73
CA GLY A 263 -11.71 0.02 -8.78
C GLY A 263 -11.15 -0.22 -7.38
N ASN A 264 -11.91 0.19 -6.37
CA ASN A 264 -11.51 0.29 -4.97
C ASN A 264 -10.18 1.05 -4.75
N VAL A 265 -10.05 2.24 -5.36
CA VAL A 265 -8.88 3.14 -5.22
C VAL A 265 -9.35 4.51 -4.70
N PRO A 266 -9.23 4.79 -3.39
CA PRO A 266 -9.66 6.07 -2.83
C PRO A 266 -8.92 7.28 -3.39
N GLY A 267 -9.66 8.35 -3.69
CA GLY A 267 -9.12 9.60 -4.25
C GLY A 267 -8.86 9.62 -5.77
N ASP A 268 -8.87 8.47 -6.46
CA ASP A 268 -8.90 8.44 -7.93
C ASP A 268 -10.24 8.96 -8.45
N ASN A 269 -10.21 9.74 -9.53
CA ASN A 269 -11.38 10.45 -10.04
C ASN A 269 -11.98 9.80 -11.28
N HIS A 270 -11.41 10.00 -12.47
CA HIS A 270 -11.95 9.39 -13.70
C HIS A 270 -10.81 8.76 -14.52
N GLU A 271 -10.94 7.46 -14.81
CA GLU A 271 -10.07 6.67 -15.67
C GLU A 271 -10.95 5.83 -16.60
N HIS A 272 -10.69 5.84 -17.92
CA HIS A 272 -11.55 5.14 -18.88
C HIS A 272 -10.76 4.20 -19.78
N ILE A 273 -11.31 3.00 -19.99
CA ILE A 273 -10.71 1.91 -20.74
C ILE A 273 -11.47 1.58 -22.04
N MET A 274 -12.77 1.87 -22.12
CA MET A 274 -13.57 1.68 -23.34
C MET A 274 -14.74 2.66 -23.41
N GLY A 275 -15.42 2.73 -24.57
CA GLY A 275 -16.59 3.58 -24.72
C GLY A 275 -17.08 3.75 -26.16
N ILE A 276 -18.03 4.66 -26.33
CA ILE A 276 -18.53 5.12 -27.64
C ILE A 276 -18.46 6.65 -27.73
N LYS A 277 -18.38 7.18 -28.95
CA LYS A 277 -18.26 8.63 -29.18
C LYS A 277 -18.91 9.08 -30.49
N LYS A 278 -19.50 10.27 -30.45
CA LYS A 278 -20.22 10.89 -31.57
C LYS A 278 -19.31 11.37 -32.69
N THR A 279 -18.12 11.84 -32.32
CA THR A 279 -17.09 12.39 -33.22
C THR A 279 -15.71 11.85 -32.79
N GLN A 280 -14.69 12.05 -33.63
CA GLN A 280 -13.31 11.62 -33.34
C GLN A 280 -12.56 12.54 -32.34
N ASP A 281 -13.28 13.41 -31.63
CA ASP A 281 -12.78 14.29 -30.56
C ASP A 281 -13.34 13.89 -29.18
N ALA A 282 -12.94 14.57 -28.09
CA ALA A 282 -13.31 14.19 -26.71
C ALA A 282 -14.51 14.95 -26.11
N ASN A 283 -15.28 15.70 -26.90
CA ASN A 283 -16.33 16.59 -26.38
C ASN A 283 -17.73 15.96 -26.38
N ASN A 284 -17.90 14.73 -26.89
CA ASN A 284 -19.18 14.04 -26.89
C ASN A 284 -19.00 12.50 -26.93
N GLU A 285 -19.03 11.90 -25.74
CA GLU A 285 -18.59 10.53 -25.45
C GLU A 285 -19.51 9.87 -24.40
N VAL A 286 -19.48 8.54 -24.36
CA VAL A 286 -19.84 7.71 -23.19
C VAL A 286 -18.59 6.93 -22.82
N ARG A 287 -18.08 7.13 -21.61
CA ARG A 287 -16.79 6.59 -21.16
C ARG A 287 -16.98 5.57 -20.04
N ILE A 288 -16.36 4.40 -20.17
CA ILE A 288 -16.48 3.28 -19.23
C ILE A 288 -15.10 2.96 -18.63
N GLY A 289 -15.04 2.75 -17.32
CA GLY A 289 -13.82 2.42 -16.59
C GLY A 289 -14.02 2.60 -15.08
N GLN A 290 -13.21 3.46 -14.46
CA GLN A 290 -13.34 3.89 -13.06
C GLN A 290 -13.87 5.32 -12.95
N ILE A 291 -14.75 5.51 -11.98
CA ILE A 291 -15.35 6.76 -11.52
C ILE A 291 -15.23 6.75 -9.99
N LYS A 292 -14.59 7.75 -9.38
CA LYS A 292 -14.54 7.95 -7.92
C LYS A 292 -14.18 6.66 -7.16
N GLY A 293 -13.09 6.02 -7.58
CA GLY A 293 -12.61 4.76 -7.00
C GLY A 293 -13.52 3.53 -7.17
N VAL A 294 -14.55 3.54 -8.02
CA VAL A 294 -15.42 2.38 -8.33
C VAL A 294 -15.56 2.20 -9.85
N LEU A 295 -15.85 0.99 -10.34
CA LEU A 295 -16.12 0.79 -11.76
C LEU A 295 -17.46 1.44 -12.17
N GLY A 296 -17.45 2.19 -13.28
CA GLY A 296 -18.54 3.11 -13.61
C GLY A 296 -18.44 3.76 -15.01
N THR A 297 -19.38 4.67 -15.24
CA THR A 297 -19.61 5.36 -16.52
C THR A 297 -19.66 6.88 -16.34
N ASN A 298 -19.08 7.63 -17.30
CA ASN A 298 -19.16 9.09 -17.42
C ASN A 298 -19.80 9.48 -18.76
N ASP A 299 -20.78 10.39 -18.72
CA ASP A 299 -21.44 10.95 -19.90
C ASP A 299 -20.87 12.34 -20.23
N VAL A 300 -20.52 12.56 -21.49
CA VAL A 300 -20.00 13.85 -21.98
C VAL A 300 -20.85 14.32 -23.15
N PRO A 301 -21.35 15.59 -23.16
CA PRO A 301 -20.85 16.74 -22.39
C PRO A 301 -21.58 17.04 -21.06
N SER A 302 -22.42 16.17 -20.52
CA SER A 302 -23.11 16.46 -19.24
C SER A 302 -22.19 16.44 -18.02
N ASP A 303 -21.04 15.74 -18.12
CA ASP A 303 -20.15 15.33 -17.03
C ASP A 303 -20.92 14.66 -15.87
N ASN A 304 -22.00 13.96 -16.22
CA ASN A 304 -22.73 13.12 -15.29
C ASN A 304 -22.01 11.78 -15.13
N ILE A 305 -22.16 11.17 -13.97
CA ILE A 305 -21.43 9.96 -13.58
C ILE A 305 -22.34 8.97 -12.87
N SER A 306 -22.02 7.69 -13.04
CA SER A 306 -22.66 6.56 -12.38
C SER A 306 -21.56 5.56 -11.99
N PRO A 307 -21.61 4.88 -10.83
CA PRO A 307 -22.72 4.84 -9.88
C PRO A 307 -22.84 6.10 -8.99
N THR A 308 -23.92 6.12 -8.21
CA THR A 308 -24.22 7.17 -7.22
C THR A 308 -23.18 7.21 -6.08
N ALA A 309 -23.06 8.35 -5.39
CA ALA A 309 -22.04 8.60 -4.37
C ALA A 309 -22.02 7.60 -3.20
N SER A 310 -23.13 6.90 -2.91
CA SER A 310 -23.18 5.82 -1.92
C SER A 310 -22.46 4.52 -2.33
N GLN A 311 -21.91 4.47 -3.55
CA GLN A 311 -21.21 3.31 -4.12
C GLN A 311 -19.77 3.65 -4.54
N TRP A 312 -19.32 4.89 -4.35
CA TRP A 312 -17.95 5.30 -4.62
C TRP A 312 -16.95 4.57 -3.71
N GLU A 313 -15.72 4.44 -4.19
CA GLU A 313 -14.61 3.79 -3.46
C GLU A 313 -14.96 2.36 -2.97
N SER A 314 -15.71 1.61 -3.80
CA SER A 314 -16.21 0.26 -3.48
C SER A 314 -16.30 -0.66 -4.71
N GLY A 315 -16.78 -1.89 -4.53
CA GLY A 315 -17.03 -2.84 -5.61
C GLY A 315 -15.81 -3.65 -6.06
N LYS A 316 -15.85 -4.14 -7.31
CA LYS A 316 -14.82 -5.01 -7.89
C LYS A 316 -13.55 -4.21 -8.22
N ALA A 317 -12.41 -4.69 -7.73
CA ALA A 317 -11.08 -4.16 -8.07
C ALA A 317 -10.39 -5.04 -9.13
N LEU A 318 -9.92 -4.41 -10.20
CA LEU A 318 -9.02 -4.97 -11.20
C LEU A 318 -7.58 -4.79 -10.67
N LYS A 319 -6.97 -5.88 -10.18
CA LYS A 319 -5.62 -5.84 -9.57
C LYS A 319 -4.51 -5.58 -10.59
N PRO A 320 -3.38 -4.96 -10.18
CA PRO A 320 -2.20 -4.80 -11.02
C PRO A 320 -1.72 -6.13 -11.63
N ASN A 321 -1.16 -6.02 -12.84
CA ASN A 321 -0.48 -7.07 -13.62
C ASN A 321 -1.31 -8.33 -13.92
N THR A 322 -2.61 -8.32 -13.60
CA THR A 322 -3.56 -9.42 -13.79
C THR A 322 -4.43 -9.18 -15.02
N TRP A 323 -4.74 -10.23 -15.78
CA TRP A 323 -5.70 -10.18 -16.89
C TRP A 323 -7.13 -10.35 -16.37
N TYR A 324 -8.04 -9.50 -16.84
CA TYR A 324 -9.47 -9.55 -16.54
C TYR A 324 -10.28 -9.55 -17.84
N CYS A 325 -11.32 -10.38 -17.92
CA CYS A 325 -12.31 -10.26 -18.98
C CYS A 325 -13.24 -9.09 -18.66
N VAL A 326 -13.23 -8.02 -19.46
CA VAL A 326 -14.15 -6.89 -19.30
C VAL A 326 -15.12 -6.88 -20.48
N GLU A 327 -16.42 -7.01 -20.22
CA GLU A 327 -17.47 -6.84 -21.23
C GLU A 327 -18.42 -5.72 -20.81
N THR A 328 -18.74 -4.79 -21.70
CA THR A 328 -19.77 -3.77 -21.46
C THR A 328 -20.79 -3.73 -22.59
N ALA A 329 -22.07 -3.87 -22.24
CA ALA A 329 -23.19 -3.66 -23.14
C ALA A 329 -23.71 -2.22 -23.04
N LEU A 330 -24.12 -1.66 -24.17
CA LEU A 330 -24.80 -0.36 -24.29
C LEU A 330 -26.04 -0.55 -25.19
N TYR A 331 -27.22 -0.18 -24.68
CA TYR A 331 -28.49 -0.31 -25.41
C TYR A 331 -29.22 1.04 -25.48
N ALA A 332 -29.57 1.49 -26.69
CA ALA A 332 -30.27 2.75 -26.96
C ALA A 332 -31.55 2.55 -27.83
N ASP A 333 -32.20 1.40 -27.62
CA ASP A 333 -33.51 1.04 -28.15
C ASP A 333 -34.49 0.56 -27.05
N THR A 334 -34.09 0.71 -25.78
CA THR A 334 -34.84 0.42 -24.56
C THR A 334 -35.77 1.58 -24.16
N ASP A 335 -36.61 1.39 -23.12
CA ASP A 335 -37.49 2.47 -22.62
C ASP A 335 -36.68 3.65 -22.02
N TYR A 336 -35.52 3.33 -21.43
CA TYR A 336 -34.45 4.22 -20.99
C TYR A 336 -33.11 3.62 -21.46
N ASP A 337 -32.24 4.40 -22.10
CA ASP A 337 -30.92 3.97 -22.59
C ASP A 337 -30.08 3.32 -21.45
N GLU A 338 -29.70 2.06 -21.62
CA GLU A 338 -29.04 1.23 -20.60
C GLU A 338 -27.53 1.03 -20.85
N VAL A 339 -26.77 0.87 -19.77
CA VAL A 339 -25.38 0.35 -19.78
C VAL A 339 -25.25 -0.79 -18.77
N ARG A 340 -24.50 -1.85 -19.10
CA ARG A 340 -24.25 -2.98 -18.19
C ARG A 340 -22.80 -3.46 -18.37
N MET A 341 -22.03 -3.52 -17.30
CA MET A 341 -20.61 -3.87 -17.31
C MET A 341 -20.34 -5.11 -16.45
N TRP A 342 -19.62 -6.07 -17.03
CA TRP A 342 -19.21 -7.31 -16.39
C TRP A 342 -17.68 -7.42 -16.31
N VAL A 343 -17.19 -8.06 -15.25
CA VAL A 343 -15.78 -8.45 -15.06
C VAL A 343 -15.74 -9.94 -14.73
N ASP A 344 -15.07 -10.73 -15.57
CA ASP A 344 -15.01 -12.20 -15.48
C ASP A 344 -16.41 -12.87 -15.43
N GLY A 345 -17.40 -12.23 -16.07
CA GLY A 345 -18.81 -12.65 -16.06
C GLY A 345 -19.63 -12.19 -14.84
N GLU A 346 -19.02 -11.56 -13.84
CA GLU A 346 -19.71 -10.93 -12.71
C GLU A 346 -20.20 -9.52 -13.10
N LEU A 347 -21.48 -9.20 -12.88
CA LEU A 347 -22.02 -7.85 -13.17
C LEU A 347 -21.52 -6.87 -12.10
N VAL A 348 -20.70 -5.89 -12.50
CA VAL A 348 -20.04 -4.94 -11.57
C VAL A 348 -20.64 -3.54 -11.58
N HIS A 349 -21.26 -3.13 -12.69
CA HIS A 349 -21.87 -1.80 -12.84
C HIS A 349 -23.03 -1.85 -13.84
N SER A 350 -24.06 -1.03 -13.62
CA SER A 350 -25.20 -0.90 -14.54
C SER A 350 -25.93 0.43 -14.40
N ILE A 351 -26.42 0.95 -15.52
CA ILE A 351 -27.40 2.04 -15.62
C ILE A 351 -28.64 1.44 -16.30
N THR A 352 -29.80 1.54 -15.64
CA THR A 352 -31.09 1.05 -16.15
C THR A 352 -32.25 2.02 -15.90
N SER A 353 -31.98 3.12 -15.20
CA SER A 353 -32.95 4.12 -14.77
C SER A 353 -32.33 5.51 -14.69
N ASP A 354 -33.18 6.52 -14.60
CA ASP A 354 -32.79 7.91 -14.34
C ASP A 354 -32.19 8.11 -12.93
N SER A 355 -32.51 7.22 -11.99
CA SER A 355 -31.98 7.23 -10.61
C SER A 355 -30.58 6.63 -10.44
N ASP A 356 -30.00 6.00 -11.47
CA ASP A 356 -28.64 5.43 -11.39
C ASP A 356 -27.54 6.50 -11.57
N TRP A 357 -27.92 7.73 -11.93
CA TRP A 357 -27.03 8.87 -12.16
C TRP A 357 -26.81 9.75 -10.92
N ASN A 358 -25.58 10.20 -10.70
CA ASN A 358 -25.22 10.98 -9.52
C ASN A 358 -25.57 12.48 -9.63
N ASN A 359 -25.33 13.10 -10.78
CA ASN A 359 -25.43 14.57 -10.96
C ASN A 359 -26.82 15.00 -11.48
N GLY A 360 -27.84 14.14 -11.31
CA GLY A 360 -29.21 14.33 -11.78
C GLY A 360 -29.61 13.36 -12.89
N ALA A 361 -30.91 13.29 -13.18
CA ALA A 361 -31.45 12.43 -14.23
C ALA A 361 -31.03 12.88 -15.64
N LEU A 362 -30.35 12.02 -16.40
CA LEU A 362 -30.24 12.22 -17.85
C LEU A 362 -31.57 11.89 -18.56
N GLY A 363 -31.78 12.49 -19.73
CA GLY A 363 -32.89 12.15 -20.62
C GLY A 363 -32.85 10.67 -21.02
N LYS A 364 -34.00 10.09 -21.37
CA LYS A 364 -34.14 8.64 -21.61
C LYS A 364 -33.42 8.11 -22.85
N ASP A 365 -32.93 9.01 -23.70
CA ASP A 365 -32.32 8.83 -25.01
C ASP A 365 -30.91 9.47 -25.06
N TRP A 366 -30.18 9.42 -23.93
CA TRP A 366 -28.92 10.12 -23.68
C TRP A 366 -27.72 9.61 -24.50
N MET A 367 -27.76 8.39 -25.04
CA MET A 367 -26.74 7.83 -25.93
C MET A 367 -27.09 7.97 -27.42
N SER A 368 -28.30 8.42 -27.76
CA SER A 368 -28.92 8.25 -29.09
C SER A 368 -28.15 8.84 -30.29
N ASP A 369 -27.21 9.78 -30.09
CA ASP A 369 -26.35 10.33 -31.15
C ASP A 369 -24.86 9.95 -31.06
N LYS A 370 -24.50 9.02 -30.16
CA LYS A 370 -23.12 8.69 -29.78
C LYS A 370 -22.58 7.39 -30.39
N PHE A 371 -23.42 6.57 -31.02
CA PHE A 371 -23.04 5.29 -31.66
C PHE A 371 -22.35 5.47 -33.03
N ASN A 372 -21.45 6.46 -33.19
CA ASN A 372 -20.72 6.70 -34.44
C ASN A 372 -19.34 6.04 -34.46
N TYR A 373 -18.66 5.96 -33.30
CA TYR A 373 -17.36 5.32 -33.14
C TYR A 373 -17.31 4.56 -31.81
N VAL A 374 -16.54 3.46 -31.76
CA VAL A 374 -16.09 2.83 -30.52
C VAL A 374 -14.70 3.35 -30.16
N MET A 375 -14.32 3.26 -28.88
CA MET A 375 -12.96 3.48 -28.41
C MET A 375 -12.53 2.44 -27.37
N PHE A 376 -11.22 2.12 -27.36
CA PHE A 376 -10.54 1.30 -26.35
C PHE A 376 -9.19 1.95 -26.00
N GLY A 377 -8.72 1.83 -24.75
CA GLY A 377 -7.38 2.24 -24.36
C GLY A 377 -7.23 2.72 -22.91
N PHE A 378 -6.63 3.88 -22.71
CA PHE A 378 -6.54 4.52 -21.40
C PHE A 378 -6.66 6.05 -21.50
N GLN A 379 -7.54 6.64 -20.68
CA GLN A 379 -7.75 8.08 -20.57
C GLN A 379 -7.99 8.43 -19.10
N SER A 380 -7.07 9.15 -18.44
CA SER A 380 -7.22 9.62 -17.06
C SER A 380 -7.40 11.15 -16.99
N PHE A 381 -8.35 11.57 -16.16
CA PHE A 381 -8.53 12.96 -15.74
C PHE A 381 -8.00 13.23 -14.32
N SER A 382 -7.64 12.18 -13.57
CA SER A 382 -7.00 12.28 -12.24
C SER A 382 -5.52 12.68 -12.31
N GLY A 383 -4.94 12.71 -13.51
CA GLY A 383 -3.50 12.88 -13.73
C GLY A 383 -2.71 11.57 -13.64
N ASN A 384 -3.38 10.42 -13.62
CA ASN A 384 -2.72 9.12 -13.63
C ASN A 384 -2.17 8.79 -15.02
N SER A 385 -0.91 8.37 -15.08
CA SER A 385 -0.40 7.54 -16.19
C SER A 385 -0.46 6.08 -15.79
N ALA A 386 -0.76 5.21 -16.74
CA ALA A 386 -0.72 3.76 -16.61
C ALA A 386 -0.05 3.12 -17.85
N ASP A 387 0.24 1.83 -17.74
CA ASP A 387 0.46 0.94 -18.87
C ASP A 387 -0.71 -0.04 -18.89
N VAL A 388 -1.44 -0.06 -20.01
CA VAL A 388 -2.63 -0.90 -20.19
C VAL A 388 -2.42 -1.76 -21.42
N TRP A 389 -2.58 -3.06 -21.28
CA TRP A 389 -2.61 -4.03 -22.36
C TRP A 389 -4.05 -4.49 -22.57
N MET A 390 -4.48 -4.61 -23.83
CA MET A 390 -5.77 -5.19 -24.18
C MET A 390 -5.65 -6.23 -25.29
N ASP A 391 -6.48 -7.26 -25.20
CA ASP A 391 -6.39 -8.43 -26.07
C ASP A 391 -7.76 -9.09 -26.31
N ASP A 392 -7.84 -9.94 -27.35
CA ASP A 392 -9.06 -10.49 -27.97
C ASP A 392 -10.24 -9.50 -27.94
N ILE A 393 -10.03 -8.29 -28.48
CA ILE A 393 -11.06 -7.23 -28.54
C ILE A 393 -12.19 -7.67 -29.48
N VAL A 394 -13.43 -7.55 -29.03
CA VAL A 394 -14.64 -7.86 -29.80
C VAL A 394 -15.66 -6.74 -29.63
N VAL A 395 -16.24 -6.31 -30.74
CA VAL A 395 -17.40 -5.43 -30.79
C VAL A 395 -18.52 -6.18 -31.51
N SER A 396 -19.65 -6.34 -30.84
CA SER A 396 -20.74 -7.24 -31.21
C SER A 396 -22.11 -6.56 -30.98
N THR A 397 -23.16 -7.04 -31.65
CA THR A 397 -24.56 -6.71 -31.33
C THR A 397 -25.22 -7.72 -30.37
N GLU A 398 -24.53 -8.83 -30.08
CA GLU A 398 -24.95 -9.87 -29.12
C GLU A 398 -23.85 -10.10 -28.06
N ALA A 399 -24.20 -10.69 -26.92
CA ALA A 399 -23.25 -10.94 -25.82
C ALA A 399 -22.08 -11.84 -26.25
N VAL A 400 -20.85 -11.48 -25.82
CA VAL A 400 -19.61 -12.15 -26.24
C VAL A 400 -19.16 -13.19 -25.22
N GLY A 401 -19.20 -12.85 -23.93
CA GLY A 401 -18.68 -13.67 -22.85
C GLY A 401 -17.15 -13.67 -22.74
N CYS A 402 -16.67 -14.43 -21.75
CA CYS A 402 -15.25 -14.53 -21.39
C CYS A 402 -14.54 -15.77 -21.95
N ASP A 403 -15.16 -16.49 -22.88
CA ASP A 403 -14.49 -17.57 -23.61
C ASP A 403 -13.58 -16.98 -24.72
N PRO A 404 -12.37 -17.55 -24.95
CA PRO A 404 -11.52 -17.16 -26.07
C PRO A 404 -12.10 -17.58 -27.43
N ILE A 405 -11.99 -16.71 -28.44
CA ILE A 405 -12.58 -16.97 -29.76
C ILE A 405 -11.63 -17.79 -30.64
N GLY A 406 -11.70 -19.12 -30.45
CA GLY A 406 -11.44 -20.09 -31.51
C GLY A 406 -10.02 -20.66 -31.60
N SER A 407 -9.87 -21.91 -31.13
CA SER A 407 -9.04 -22.91 -31.82
C SER A 407 -9.96 -24.06 -32.26
N ASP A 408 -10.02 -24.30 -33.57
CA ASP A 408 -11.16 -25.01 -34.18
C ASP A 408 -11.00 -26.55 -34.24
N GLY A 409 -12.10 -27.30 -34.13
CA GLY A 409 -12.08 -28.77 -34.07
C GLY A 409 -13.33 -29.45 -33.50
N GLY A 410 -14.52 -29.18 -34.06
CA GLY A 410 -15.79 -29.69 -33.53
C GLY A 410 -16.08 -31.20 -33.71
N SER A 411 -17.12 -31.67 -33.00
CA SER A 411 -17.76 -32.98 -33.25
C SER A 411 -19.27 -32.91 -32.96
N SER A 412 -20.09 -33.23 -33.97
CA SER A 412 -21.56 -33.15 -33.89
C SER A 412 -22.20 -34.44 -33.38
N GLY A 413 -23.23 -34.31 -32.52
CA GLY A 413 -24.01 -35.43 -31.99
C GLY A 413 -25.50 -35.10 -31.84
N ASP A 414 -26.30 -35.52 -32.82
CA ASP A 414 -27.76 -35.28 -32.88
C ASP A 414 -28.55 -36.14 -31.85
N GLY A 415 -29.69 -35.64 -31.36
CA GLY A 415 -30.37 -36.17 -30.16
C GLY A 415 -31.87 -35.89 -29.96
N SER A 416 -32.55 -35.10 -30.81
CA SER A 416 -34.03 -34.96 -30.86
C SER A 416 -34.83 -34.57 -29.58
N SER A 417 -35.04 -33.27 -29.41
CA SER A 417 -36.34 -32.57 -29.14
C SER A 417 -37.43 -33.18 -28.24
N GLY A 418 -37.91 -32.40 -27.25
CA GLY A 418 -39.16 -32.66 -26.52
C GLY A 418 -39.59 -31.58 -25.50
N ASP A 419 -40.19 -30.48 -25.98
CA ASP A 419 -40.97 -29.43 -25.29
C ASP A 419 -40.79 -29.21 -23.76
N GLY A 420 -40.16 -28.10 -23.37
CA GLY A 420 -40.04 -27.67 -21.97
C GLY A 420 -39.85 -26.15 -21.81
N ASN A 421 -40.96 -25.40 -21.74
CA ASN A 421 -40.98 -23.95 -21.50
C ASN A 421 -40.31 -23.57 -20.17
N ASN A 422 -39.34 -22.65 -20.19
CA ASN A 422 -38.90 -21.94 -18.99
C ASN A 422 -38.52 -20.48 -19.30
N GLY A 423 -39.28 -19.53 -18.76
CA GLY A 423 -38.88 -18.13 -18.68
C GLY A 423 -38.30 -17.84 -17.29
N GLY A 424 -37.52 -16.77 -17.16
CA GLY A 424 -36.91 -16.41 -15.87
C GLY A 424 -37.96 -16.18 -14.77
N GLY A 425 -37.85 -16.94 -13.68
CA GLY A 425 -38.66 -16.80 -12.48
C GLY A 425 -37.86 -17.27 -11.26
N THR A 426 -37.94 -16.51 -10.16
CA THR A 426 -37.24 -16.82 -8.91
C THR A 426 -37.62 -18.20 -8.37
N SER A 427 -36.64 -19.08 -8.16
CA SER A 427 -36.85 -20.42 -7.62
C SER A 427 -37.19 -20.38 -6.12
N ASN A 428 -38.49 -20.25 -5.81
CA ASN A 428 -39.02 -20.63 -4.50
C ASN A 428 -38.77 -22.13 -4.29
N GLY A 429 -37.78 -22.46 -3.47
CA GLY A 429 -37.31 -23.84 -3.29
C GLY A 429 -38.37 -24.81 -2.77
N ASP A 430 -38.26 -26.07 -3.19
CA ASP A 430 -39.14 -27.15 -2.74
C ASP A 430 -38.78 -27.58 -1.32
N VAL A 431 -39.69 -27.27 -0.39
CA VAL A 431 -39.65 -27.65 1.04
C VAL A 431 -39.45 -29.16 1.26
N THR A 432 -39.93 -30.00 0.35
CA THR A 432 -39.84 -31.47 0.41
C THR A 432 -38.43 -31.97 0.07
N ASN A 433 -37.85 -31.41 -1.00
CA ASN A 433 -36.46 -31.68 -1.38
C ASN A 433 -35.51 -31.07 -0.34
N GLY A 434 -35.82 -29.87 0.13
CA GLY A 434 -35.12 -29.17 1.21
C GLY A 434 -35.09 -29.96 2.50
N LYS A 435 -36.20 -30.60 2.90
CA LYS A 435 -36.18 -31.53 4.05
C LYS A 435 -35.24 -32.70 3.81
N THR A 436 -35.27 -33.29 2.61
CA THR A 436 -34.46 -34.46 2.28
C THR A 436 -32.96 -34.13 2.28
N LEU A 437 -32.58 -32.94 1.79
CA LEU A 437 -31.21 -32.42 1.85
C LEU A 437 -30.80 -32.10 3.30
N TYR A 438 -31.63 -31.35 4.03
CA TYR A 438 -31.37 -30.99 5.42
C TYR A 438 -31.20 -32.21 6.33
N ASP A 439 -32.08 -33.22 6.21
CA ASP A 439 -32.01 -34.47 6.98
C ASP A 439 -30.73 -35.29 6.65
N ALA A 440 -30.15 -35.09 5.46
CA ALA A 440 -28.95 -35.79 5.00
C ALA A 440 -27.64 -35.04 5.29
N GLN A 441 -27.64 -33.70 5.31
CA GLN A 441 -26.43 -32.86 5.34
C GLN A 441 -26.34 -31.92 6.55
N CYS A 442 -27.46 -31.44 7.10
CA CYS A 442 -27.48 -30.39 8.13
C CYS A 442 -27.91 -30.91 9.52
N ALA A 443 -28.82 -31.89 9.56
CA ALA A 443 -29.46 -32.37 10.78
C ALA A 443 -28.49 -33.00 11.81
N THR A 444 -27.27 -33.36 11.42
CA THR A 444 -26.24 -33.86 12.33
C THR A 444 -25.70 -32.77 13.27
N CYS A 445 -25.49 -31.54 12.77
CA CYS A 445 -24.99 -30.41 13.55
C CYS A 445 -26.13 -29.61 14.18
N HIS A 446 -27.20 -29.40 13.40
CA HIS A 446 -28.33 -28.54 13.75
C HIS A 446 -29.54 -29.29 14.30
N GLY A 447 -29.52 -30.63 14.38
CA GLY A 447 -30.67 -31.44 14.79
C GLY A 447 -31.76 -31.50 13.71
N SER A 448 -32.56 -32.57 13.70
CA SER A 448 -33.64 -32.78 12.71
C SER A 448 -34.83 -31.82 12.86
N ASP A 449 -34.81 -30.95 13.87
CA ASP A 449 -35.81 -29.92 14.22
C ASP A 449 -35.19 -28.52 14.41
N GLY A 450 -33.92 -28.34 14.02
CA GLY A 450 -33.17 -27.09 14.17
C GLY A 450 -32.59 -26.82 15.57
N LYS A 451 -32.63 -27.79 16.51
CA LYS A 451 -32.25 -27.59 17.92
C LYS A 451 -31.08 -28.45 18.40
N GLY A 452 -30.12 -28.71 17.50
CA GLY A 452 -28.83 -29.35 17.78
C GLY A 452 -27.86 -28.45 18.53
N GLN A 453 -26.54 -28.76 18.48
CA GLN A 453 -25.54 -27.93 19.18
C GLN A 453 -25.49 -26.49 18.64
N PHE A 454 -25.69 -26.33 17.34
CA PHE A 454 -25.86 -25.02 16.70
C PHE A 454 -27.35 -24.86 16.38
N ALA A 455 -28.11 -24.32 17.33
CA ALA A 455 -29.55 -24.13 17.15
C ALA A 455 -29.82 -23.05 16.08
N ILE A 456 -30.72 -23.34 15.14
CA ILE A 456 -31.14 -22.44 14.08
C ILE A 456 -32.40 -21.69 14.54
N ASP A 457 -32.30 -20.38 14.71
CA ASP A 457 -33.47 -19.51 14.84
C ASP A 457 -33.98 -19.09 13.46
N ALA A 458 -34.95 -19.85 12.93
CA ALA A 458 -35.60 -19.55 11.66
C ALA A 458 -36.48 -18.27 11.69
N THR A 459 -36.64 -17.62 12.87
CA THR A 459 -37.40 -16.38 13.05
C THR A 459 -36.54 -15.14 13.31
N ALA A 460 -35.22 -15.28 13.45
CA ALA A 460 -34.32 -14.16 13.72
C ALA A 460 -34.35 -13.12 12.59
N SER A 461 -34.80 -11.91 12.88
CA SER A 461 -34.81 -10.77 11.94
C SER A 461 -33.43 -10.12 11.78
N VAL A 462 -32.35 -10.89 11.91
CA VAL A 462 -30.97 -10.39 12.08
C VAL A 462 -30.02 -11.19 11.18
N PHE A 463 -30.03 -10.84 9.89
CA PHE A 463 -28.99 -11.20 8.92
C PHE A 463 -28.52 -9.93 8.21
N GLY A 464 -27.91 -9.02 8.98
CA GLY A 464 -27.31 -7.77 8.48
C GLY A 464 -28.30 -6.65 8.11
N ASN A 465 -27.75 -5.48 7.78
CA ASN A 465 -28.50 -4.34 7.21
C ASN A 465 -28.70 -4.47 5.68
N ASN A 466 -27.91 -5.34 5.02
CA ASN A 466 -28.17 -5.80 3.66
C ASN A 466 -29.12 -6.99 3.71
N LYS A 467 -30.09 -7.07 2.80
CA LYS A 467 -31.07 -8.16 2.72
C LYS A 467 -30.48 -9.43 2.07
N GLN A 468 -29.39 -9.97 2.61
CA GLN A 468 -28.90 -11.28 2.19
C GLN A 468 -29.97 -12.34 2.46
N ASN A 469 -30.13 -13.24 1.50
CA ASN A 469 -31.08 -14.33 1.57
C ASN A 469 -30.47 -15.45 2.44
N LEU A 470 -31.32 -16.19 3.17
CA LEU A 470 -30.89 -17.40 3.88
C LEU A 470 -30.26 -18.45 2.94
N VAL A 471 -30.56 -18.36 1.64
CA VAL A 471 -29.89 -19.12 0.57
C VAL A 471 -28.40 -18.78 0.51
N ASP A 472 -28.06 -17.49 0.47
CA ASP A 472 -26.70 -16.98 0.33
C ASP A 472 -25.88 -17.35 1.57
N TYR A 473 -26.44 -17.17 2.76
CA TYR A 473 -25.80 -17.62 4.01
C TYR A 473 -25.52 -19.13 4.04
N ILE A 474 -26.38 -19.96 3.42
CA ILE A 474 -26.15 -21.41 3.29
C ILE A 474 -25.07 -21.71 2.23
N VAL A 475 -25.06 -20.99 1.10
CA VAL A 475 -23.98 -21.05 0.09
C VAL A 475 -22.61 -20.75 0.70
N ASP A 476 -22.53 -19.71 1.53
CA ASP A 476 -21.26 -19.23 2.09
C ASP A 476 -20.78 -20.10 3.26
N THR A 477 -21.69 -20.64 4.08
CA THR A 477 -21.34 -21.25 5.39
C THR A 477 -21.69 -22.73 5.57
N MET A 478 -22.44 -23.38 4.67
CA MET A 478 -23.00 -24.71 4.90
C MET A 478 -22.82 -25.69 3.72
N PRO A 479 -22.14 -26.85 3.93
CA PRO A 479 -21.47 -27.29 5.15
C PRO A 479 -20.25 -26.44 5.49
N TYR A 480 -19.98 -26.26 6.79
CA TYR A 480 -18.88 -25.41 7.28
C TYR A 480 -17.52 -25.87 6.73
N GLY A 481 -16.75 -24.94 6.16
CA GLY A 481 -15.51 -25.21 5.44
C GLY A 481 -15.67 -25.72 4.00
N ALA A 482 -16.90 -25.91 3.51
CA ALA A 482 -17.17 -26.43 2.16
C ALA A 482 -18.53 -25.97 1.57
N GLY A 483 -18.93 -24.71 1.80
CA GLY A 483 -20.24 -24.16 1.39
C GLY A 483 -20.59 -24.34 -0.10
N ALA A 484 -19.56 -24.34 -0.97
CA ALA A 484 -19.67 -24.67 -2.39
C ALA A 484 -20.35 -26.03 -2.70
N GLN A 485 -20.49 -26.93 -1.73
CA GLN A 485 -21.18 -28.22 -1.88
C GLN A 485 -22.71 -28.14 -1.85
N CYS A 486 -23.31 -27.03 -1.39
CA CYS A 486 -24.78 -26.85 -1.38
C CYS A 486 -25.23 -25.57 -2.10
N VAL A 487 -24.67 -25.31 -3.28
CA VAL A 487 -25.00 -24.12 -4.08
C VAL A 487 -26.33 -24.22 -4.85
N GLY A 488 -26.84 -23.07 -5.29
CA GLY A 488 -27.99 -22.96 -6.19
C GLY A 488 -29.26 -23.59 -5.61
N GLU A 489 -29.82 -24.58 -6.32
CA GLU A 489 -31.06 -25.25 -5.88
C GLU A 489 -30.91 -25.98 -4.54
N CYS A 490 -29.70 -26.42 -4.15
CA CYS A 490 -29.48 -27.06 -2.85
C CYS A 490 -29.73 -26.07 -1.70
N ALA A 491 -29.11 -24.89 -1.73
CA ALA A 491 -29.37 -23.82 -0.77
C ALA A 491 -30.81 -23.30 -0.88
N ALA A 492 -31.36 -23.11 -2.08
CA ALA A 492 -32.74 -22.65 -2.29
C ALA A 492 -33.75 -23.57 -1.60
N ASN A 493 -33.65 -24.88 -1.83
CA ASN A 493 -34.50 -25.89 -1.23
C ASN A 493 -34.28 -26.00 0.28
N THR A 494 -33.03 -26.04 0.74
CA THR A 494 -32.69 -26.16 2.18
C THR A 494 -33.16 -24.94 2.99
N ALA A 495 -32.95 -23.72 2.46
CA ALA A 495 -33.48 -22.49 3.06
C ALA A 495 -35.01 -22.44 3.04
N ALA A 496 -35.68 -22.97 2.00
CA ALA A 496 -37.13 -23.10 1.97
C ALA A 496 -37.64 -24.06 3.05
N TYR A 497 -36.95 -25.18 3.30
CA TYR A 497 -37.29 -26.07 4.41
C TYR A 497 -37.10 -25.41 5.77
N ILE A 498 -35.98 -24.75 6.02
CA ILE A 498 -35.73 -24.04 7.30
C ILE A 498 -36.82 -22.97 7.54
N ARG A 499 -37.17 -22.18 6.52
CA ARG A 499 -38.27 -21.20 6.60
C ARG A 499 -39.63 -21.86 6.88
N SER A 500 -39.89 -23.06 6.36
CA SER A 500 -41.15 -23.79 6.59
C SER A 500 -41.40 -24.20 8.05
N TRP A 501 -40.38 -24.14 8.93
CA TRP A 501 -40.56 -24.37 10.37
C TRP A 501 -41.29 -23.21 11.04
N VAL A 502 -41.29 -22.03 10.42
CA VAL A 502 -42.09 -20.87 10.79
C VAL A 502 -43.40 -20.93 10.02
N GLY A 503 -44.53 -21.01 10.73
CA GLY A 503 -45.85 -21.04 10.10
C GLY A 503 -46.13 -19.72 9.36
N ASP A 504 -46.33 -19.80 8.05
CA ASP A 504 -46.38 -18.62 7.17
C ASP A 504 -47.50 -17.63 7.54
N GLY A 505 -47.12 -16.35 7.63
CA GLY A 505 -47.86 -15.29 8.31
C GLY A 505 -48.74 -14.40 7.43
N SER A 506 -48.72 -14.58 6.09
CA SER A 506 -49.52 -13.76 5.18
C SER A 506 -49.98 -14.51 3.93
N GLY A 507 -51.08 -15.25 4.06
CA GLY A 507 -51.80 -15.79 2.91
C GLY A 507 -52.43 -14.68 2.05
N SER A 508 -52.44 -14.90 0.72
CA SER A 508 -53.08 -14.02 -0.25
C SER A 508 -54.60 -13.92 -0.07
N ASP A 509 -55.21 -12.88 -0.64
CA ASP A 509 -56.63 -12.95 -1.00
C ASP A 509 -56.87 -12.43 -2.42
N ASN A 510 -57.27 -13.33 -3.31
CA ASN A 510 -57.99 -13.01 -4.53
C ASN A 510 -59.12 -14.04 -4.76
N GLY A 511 -59.90 -14.28 -3.70
CA GLY A 511 -61.32 -14.61 -3.76
C GLY A 511 -61.75 -15.96 -4.33
N SER A 512 -62.31 -16.82 -3.47
CA SER A 512 -63.72 -17.28 -3.56
C SER A 512 -64.02 -18.45 -2.61
N GLY A 513 -64.86 -18.24 -1.58
CA GLY A 513 -65.32 -19.33 -0.70
C GLY A 513 -66.31 -18.89 0.38
N SER A 514 -67.60 -19.08 0.16
CA SER A 514 -68.67 -18.73 1.10
C SER A 514 -69.01 -19.88 2.07
N ASP A 515 -68.99 -19.65 3.39
CA ASP A 515 -70.22 -19.55 4.22
C ASP A 515 -69.99 -19.55 5.76
N ASN A 516 -70.89 -18.84 6.46
CA ASN A 516 -71.36 -18.98 7.86
C ASN A 516 -70.51 -19.67 8.96
N GLY A 517 -70.28 -18.98 10.09
CA GLY A 517 -69.92 -19.65 11.36
C GLY A 517 -69.53 -18.74 12.56
N SER A 518 -70.48 -18.08 13.22
CA SER A 518 -70.21 -17.20 14.39
C SER A 518 -70.02 -17.96 15.73
N GLY A 519 -69.13 -17.49 16.63
CA GLY A 519 -69.27 -17.80 18.08
C GLY A 519 -68.09 -17.63 19.05
N SER A 520 -68.12 -16.55 19.84
CA SER A 520 -67.79 -16.46 21.30
C SER A 520 -66.39 -16.79 21.88
N ASP A 521 -65.71 -15.72 22.32
CA ASP A 521 -65.34 -15.34 23.72
C ASP A 521 -64.36 -16.14 24.63
N ASN A 522 -63.30 -15.41 25.04
CA ASN A 522 -62.75 -15.20 26.42
C ASN A 522 -62.35 -16.36 27.37
N GLY A 523 -61.23 -16.17 28.13
CA GLY A 523 -60.93 -17.00 29.32
C GLY A 523 -59.61 -16.76 30.07
N SER A 524 -59.45 -15.61 30.75
CA SER A 524 -58.24 -15.17 31.51
C SER A 524 -57.84 -15.99 32.76
N GLY A 525 -56.57 -15.85 33.20
CA GLY A 525 -56.09 -16.11 34.59
C GLY A 525 -54.67 -16.71 34.70
N SER A 526 -53.87 -16.56 35.76
CA SER A 526 -53.98 -15.77 37.02
C SER A 526 -52.62 -15.71 37.79
N ASP A 527 -52.61 -15.01 38.94
CA ASP A 527 -51.73 -15.17 40.12
C ASP A 527 -50.43 -14.33 40.27
N ASN A 528 -49.96 -14.21 41.54
CA ASN A 528 -49.56 -12.92 42.13
C ASN A 528 -48.78 -13.04 43.49
N GLY A 529 -47.90 -12.08 43.78
CA GLY A 529 -47.37 -11.74 45.13
C GLY A 529 -46.06 -12.43 45.56
N SER A 530 -45.37 -12.05 46.66
CA SER A 530 -45.46 -10.86 47.55
C SER A 530 -44.29 -10.88 48.57
N GLY A 531 -43.78 -9.73 49.04
CA GLY A 531 -42.87 -9.65 50.21
C GLY A 531 -42.21 -8.28 50.44
N SER A 532 -42.09 -7.83 51.70
CA SER A 532 -41.54 -6.52 52.11
C SER A 532 -40.89 -6.57 53.50
N ASP A 533 -40.01 -5.60 53.82
CA ASP A 533 -40.16 -4.69 55.00
C ASP A 533 -38.91 -3.82 55.33
N ASN A 534 -39.16 -2.56 55.75
CA ASN A 534 -38.40 -1.64 56.63
C ASN A 534 -36.85 -1.49 56.54
N GLY A 535 -36.23 -0.30 56.63
CA GLY A 535 -36.73 1.09 56.69
C GLY A 535 -36.22 1.95 57.88
N SER A 536 -35.20 2.81 57.66
CA SER A 536 -34.77 3.99 58.47
C SER A 536 -33.50 4.62 57.86
N GLY A 537 -33.25 5.93 57.80
CA GLY A 537 -34.08 7.12 58.06
C GLY A 537 -33.27 8.41 58.36
N SER A 538 -33.71 9.58 57.86
CA SER A 538 -33.31 10.99 58.20
C SER A 538 -31.84 11.43 58.03
N ASP A 539 -31.48 12.72 57.78
CA ASP A 539 -32.22 13.91 57.33
C ASP A 539 -31.24 15.03 56.87
N ASN A 540 -31.54 15.70 55.74
CA ASN A 540 -31.59 17.18 55.57
C ASN A 540 -31.51 17.60 54.10
N GLY A 541 -32.27 18.65 53.72
CA GLY A 541 -32.17 19.27 52.40
C GLY A 541 -32.59 20.74 52.40
N SER A 542 -32.04 21.51 51.46
CA SER A 542 -32.44 22.88 51.06
C SER A 542 -31.56 23.29 49.84
N GLY A 543 -32.07 23.83 48.73
CA GLY A 543 -33.45 24.03 48.31
C GLY A 543 -33.55 25.00 47.11
N SER A 544 -34.61 24.83 46.28
CA SER A 544 -35.01 25.67 45.13
C SER A 544 -34.19 25.60 43.83
N ASP A 545 -34.80 24.98 42.81
CA ASP A 545 -35.29 25.55 41.54
C ASP A 545 -34.85 27.00 41.18
N ASN A 546 -34.72 27.42 39.91
CA ASN A 546 -35.37 26.93 38.68
C ASN A 546 -34.66 27.50 37.43
N GLY A 547 -34.72 26.84 36.27
CA GLY A 547 -34.31 27.42 34.98
C GLY A 547 -33.89 26.42 33.90
N SER A 548 -34.69 26.28 32.86
CA SER A 548 -34.34 25.58 31.61
C SER A 548 -34.00 26.58 30.52
N ASP A 549 -32.92 26.36 29.76
CA ASP A 549 -32.93 26.53 28.30
C ASP A 549 -31.79 25.73 27.62
N ASN A 550 -31.75 25.74 26.29
CA ASN A 550 -30.96 24.83 25.45
C ASN A 550 -29.46 25.15 25.33
N GLY A 551 -28.67 24.14 24.94
CA GLY A 551 -27.62 24.33 23.92
C GLY A 551 -26.16 24.21 24.35
N SER A 552 -25.69 23.02 24.71
CA SER A 552 -24.28 22.65 24.55
C SER A 552 -24.05 22.07 23.14
N GLY A 553 -22.93 22.30 22.46
CA GLY A 553 -21.83 23.23 22.77
C GLY A 553 -20.51 22.77 22.16
N SER A 554 -19.62 23.72 21.86
CA SER A 554 -18.15 23.60 21.86
C SER A 554 -17.61 24.94 21.38
N ASP A 555 -16.92 25.67 22.25
CA ASP A 555 -16.29 26.96 21.93
C ASP A 555 -14.93 26.99 22.65
N ASN A 556 -13.86 27.29 21.93
CA ASN A 556 -12.50 26.89 22.31
C ASN A 556 -11.64 28.11 22.62
N GLY A 557 -11.13 28.24 23.85
CA GLY A 557 -10.28 29.39 24.20
C GLY A 557 -10.21 29.80 25.67
N SER A 558 -9.84 28.89 26.58
CA SER A 558 -9.21 29.22 27.87
C SER A 558 -8.57 27.97 28.46
N GLY A 559 -7.48 28.13 29.22
CA GLY A 559 -6.74 27.01 29.81
C GLY A 559 -7.49 26.36 30.99
N ASP A 560 -8.51 25.56 30.71
CA ASP A 560 -9.00 24.58 31.67
C ASP A 560 -7.91 23.51 31.88
N ASN A 561 -7.65 23.20 33.15
CA ASN A 561 -6.47 22.45 33.56
C ASN A 561 -6.67 20.95 33.30
N LEU A 562 -6.35 20.51 32.08
CA LEU A 562 -6.30 19.12 31.65
C LEU A 562 -5.51 18.31 32.70
N SER A 563 -6.21 17.42 33.40
CA SER A 563 -5.66 16.69 34.54
C SER A 563 -4.94 15.44 34.04
N CYS A 564 -3.79 15.64 33.39
CA CYS A 564 -2.89 14.56 33.04
C CYS A 564 -2.63 13.66 34.24
N GLY A 565 -2.71 12.35 34.03
CA GLY A 565 -2.39 11.37 35.06
C GLY A 565 -0.91 11.40 35.43
N ASP A 566 -0.56 10.74 36.54
CA ASP A 566 0.84 10.61 36.96
C ASP A 566 1.68 9.72 36.00
N VAL A 567 1.04 9.02 35.06
CA VAL A 567 1.62 8.19 33.98
C VAL A 567 0.69 8.23 32.75
N THR A 568 1.26 8.22 31.53
CA THR A 568 0.55 8.03 30.25
C THR A 568 0.85 6.66 29.62
N TYR A 569 -0.12 6.09 28.89
CA TYR A 569 0.02 4.77 28.27
C TYR A 569 -0.20 4.81 26.75
N GLY A 570 0.65 4.11 26.00
CA GLY A 570 0.49 3.88 24.56
C GLY A 570 -0.05 2.48 24.21
N PRO A 571 -0.32 2.17 22.94
CA PRO A 571 -0.80 0.87 22.49
C PRO A 571 0.34 -0.15 22.43
N ARG A 572 0.05 -1.39 22.84
CA ARG A 572 0.86 -2.56 22.49
C ARG A 572 0.68 -2.87 21.01
N SER A 573 1.77 -3.11 20.27
CA SER A 573 1.68 -3.41 18.83
C SER A 573 2.80 -4.30 18.33
N LEU A 574 2.49 -5.19 17.39
CA LEU A 574 3.44 -5.72 16.42
C LEU A 574 3.26 -4.90 15.14
N ARG A 575 4.24 -4.11 14.73
CA ARG A 575 4.15 -3.24 13.54
C ARG A 575 4.99 -3.85 12.42
N VAL A 576 4.42 -4.06 11.23
CA VAL A 576 5.23 -4.47 10.06
C VAL A 576 6.19 -3.32 9.72
N LEU A 577 7.43 -3.63 9.29
CA LEU A 577 8.34 -2.61 8.78
C LEU A 577 7.74 -1.89 7.56
N THR A 578 8.03 -0.60 7.42
CA THR A 578 7.84 0.13 6.16
C THR A 578 8.85 -0.30 5.09
N ASP A 579 8.60 0.02 3.82
CA ASP A 579 9.50 -0.31 2.71
C ASP A 579 10.93 0.23 2.95
N HIS A 580 11.03 1.46 3.42
CA HIS A 580 12.25 2.14 3.86
C HIS A 580 12.88 1.47 5.09
N GLU A 581 12.12 1.16 6.14
CA GLU A 581 12.65 0.51 7.35
C GLU A 581 13.21 -0.90 7.04
N PHE A 582 12.54 -1.65 6.18
CA PHE A 582 13.00 -2.95 5.69
C PHE A 582 14.30 -2.80 4.88
N ALA A 583 14.31 -1.92 3.88
CA ALA A 583 15.46 -1.71 3.01
C ALA A 583 16.70 -1.20 3.77
N ASN A 584 16.52 -0.26 4.69
CA ASN A 584 17.59 0.24 5.57
C ASN A 584 18.10 -0.86 6.51
N SER A 585 17.21 -1.64 7.13
CA SER A 585 17.60 -2.73 8.03
C SER A 585 18.38 -3.81 7.30
N VAL A 586 18.02 -4.13 6.05
CA VAL A 586 18.81 -5.03 5.20
C VAL A 586 20.18 -4.43 4.88
N GLU A 587 20.29 -3.14 4.52
CA GLU A 587 21.59 -2.52 4.24
C GLU A 587 22.49 -2.46 5.50
N ASP A 588 21.94 -2.07 6.66
CA ASP A 588 22.72 -1.94 7.91
C ASP A 588 23.14 -3.30 8.49
N LEU A 589 22.37 -4.36 8.26
CA LEU A 589 22.76 -5.73 8.66
C LEU A 589 23.73 -6.39 7.67
N THR A 590 23.56 -6.19 6.36
CA THR A 590 24.22 -7.02 5.34
C THR A 590 25.23 -6.30 4.47
N GLY A 591 25.21 -4.95 4.46
CA GLY A 591 25.94 -4.10 3.51
C GLY A 591 25.31 -4.01 2.12
N ILE A 592 24.27 -4.81 1.82
CA ILE A 592 23.61 -4.84 0.50
C ILE A 592 22.52 -3.79 0.43
N ASN A 593 22.67 -2.84 -0.48
CA ASN A 593 21.67 -1.82 -0.78
C ASN A 593 20.78 -2.28 -1.93
N LEU A 594 19.48 -2.38 -1.70
CA LEU A 594 18.54 -2.97 -2.65
C LEU A 594 18.56 -2.25 -4.02
N VAL A 595 18.53 -0.91 -4.03
CA VAL A 595 18.52 -0.13 -5.28
C VAL A 595 19.88 -0.15 -5.96
N ARG A 596 20.97 0.12 -5.23
CA ARG A 596 22.34 0.25 -5.77
C ARG A 596 22.91 -1.09 -6.26
N ASP A 597 22.67 -2.18 -5.51
CA ASP A 597 23.37 -3.45 -5.72
C ASP A 597 22.49 -4.54 -6.37
N LEU A 598 21.16 -4.39 -6.32
CA LEU A 598 20.15 -5.32 -6.87
C LEU A 598 19.15 -4.65 -7.84
N GLY A 599 19.20 -3.33 -8.04
CA GLY A 599 18.36 -2.56 -8.96
C GLY A 599 16.99 -2.14 -8.40
N GLN A 600 16.45 -1.05 -8.93
CA GLN A 600 15.18 -0.45 -8.48
C GLN A 600 14.01 -1.45 -8.46
N SER A 601 13.88 -2.32 -9.47
CA SER A 601 12.84 -3.37 -9.51
C SER A 601 12.99 -4.50 -8.47
N THR A 602 14.06 -4.48 -7.65
CA THR A 602 14.17 -5.29 -6.43
C THR A 602 13.65 -4.53 -5.20
N TYR A 603 13.71 -3.20 -5.20
CA TYR A 603 13.06 -2.35 -4.21
C TYR A 603 11.55 -2.28 -4.46
N ASP A 604 11.12 -2.05 -5.70
CA ASP A 604 9.71 -1.98 -6.11
C ASP A 604 8.94 -3.31 -5.93
N ALA A 605 9.64 -4.38 -5.55
CA ALA A 605 9.07 -5.69 -5.23
C ALA A 605 8.78 -5.88 -3.74
N ILE A 606 9.11 -4.92 -2.87
CA ILE A 606 8.66 -4.87 -1.48
C ILE A 606 7.15 -4.53 -1.47
N PRO A 607 6.33 -5.12 -0.59
CA PRO A 607 4.92 -4.73 -0.46
C PRO A 607 4.77 -3.23 -0.13
N THR A 608 3.88 -2.55 -0.84
CA THR A 608 3.62 -1.11 -0.66
C THR A 608 3.09 -0.79 0.75
N ASP A 609 3.60 0.28 1.35
CA ASP A 609 3.11 0.79 2.63
C ASP A 609 1.66 1.28 2.57
N ASN A 610 0.98 1.19 3.71
CA ASN A 610 -0.21 1.99 3.97
C ASN A 610 0.19 3.47 4.15
N LEU A 611 -0.58 4.41 3.58
CA LEU A 611 -0.30 5.84 3.64
C LEU A 611 -1.35 6.60 4.48
N ILE A 612 -0.98 7.06 5.68
CA ILE A 612 -1.84 7.96 6.49
C ILE A 612 -1.46 9.40 6.21
N ASP A 613 -2.35 10.13 5.53
CA ASP A 613 -2.19 11.53 5.12
C ASP A 613 -0.88 11.87 4.35
N GLY A 614 -0.19 10.85 3.84
CA GLY A 614 1.08 10.98 3.09
C GLY A 614 2.30 10.40 3.82
N PHE A 615 2.14 9.91 5.05
CA PHE A 615 3.18 9.19 5.79
C PHE A 615 3.08 7.68 5.57
N SER A 616 4.21 7.02 5.30
CA SER A 616 4.37 5.57 5.37
C SER A 616 4.04 5.07 6.78
N ASN A 617 3.05 4.18 6.94
CA ASN A 617 2.58 3.78 8.25
C ASN A 617 1.93 2.38 8.29
N ASN A 618 2.73 1.38 8.65
CA ASN A 618 2.31 -0.01 8.69
C ASN A 618 1.83 -0.48 10.09
N VAL A 619 1.34 0.43 10.95
CA VAL A 619 0.84 0.10 12.31
C VAL A 619 -0.35 -0.86 12.31
N MET A 620 -1.21 -0.84 11.29
CA MET A 620 -2.30 -1.80 11.09
C MET A 620 -2.07 -2.72 9.88
N ALA A 621 -0.87 -2.73 9.30
CA ALA A 621 -0.55 -3.70 8.27
C ALA A 621 -0.44 -5.10 8.88
N SER A 622 -0.91 -6.10 8.13
CA SER A 622 -0.66 -7.52 8.42
C SER A 622 -0.06 -8.16 7.17
N ILE A 623 0.81 -9.13 7.37
CA ILE A 623 1.52 -9.78 6.27
C ILE A 623 0.70 -10.99 5.79
N ASP A 624 0.16 -10.91 4.57
CA ASP A 624 -0.48 -12.02 3.89
C ASP A 624 0.52 -12.90 3.09
N THR A 625 0.01 -13.97 2.48
CA THR A 625 0.80 -14.91 1.67
C THR A 625 1.51 -14.27 0.47
N GLY A 626 0.88 -13.28 -0.17
CA GLY A 626 1.47 -12.52 -1.28
C GLY A 626 2.58 -11.60 -0.78
N ALA A 627 2.36 -10.90 0.33
CA ALA A 627 3.41 -10.13 0.99
C ALA A 627 4.62 -11.00 1.37
N MET A 628 4.40 -12.23 1.86
CA MET A 628 5.50 -13.18 2.11
C MET A 628 6.22 -13.66 0.86
N GLN A 629 5.53 -13.85 -0.26
CA GLN A 629 6.19 -14.15 -1.54
C GLN A 629 7.06 -12.98 -2.01
N SER A 630 6.57 -11.75 -1.89
CA SER A 630 7.31 -10.51 -2.19
C SER A 630 8.56 -10.33 -1.33
N TYR A 631 8.43 -10.38 0.01
CA TYR A 631 9.57 -10.30 0.91
C TYR A 631 10.59 -11.42 0.66
N SER A 632 10.12 -12.67 0.46
CA SER A 632 10.99 -13.80 0.14
C SER A 632 11.75 -13.59 -1.18
N LEU A 633 11.12 -13.06 -2.23
CA LEU A 633 11.79 -12.74 -3.50
C LEU A 633 12.95 -11.75 -3.31
N VAL A 634 12.73 -10.70 -2.52
CA VAL A 634 13.78 -9.69 -2.23
C VAL A 634 14.90 -10.31 -1.37
N ILE A 635 14.55 -11.06 -0.33
CA ILE A 635 15.51 -11.70 0.58
C ILE A 635 16.36 -12.75 -0.14
N ASN A 636 15.77 -13.54 -1.05
CA ASN A 636 16.53 -14.49 -1.87
C ASN A 636 17.59 -13.76 -2.71
N LYS A 637 17.23 -12.65 -3.38
CA LYS A 637 18.20 -11.82 -4.14
C LYS A 637 19.32 -11.24 -3.26
N VAL A 638 19.00 -10.80 -2.03
CA VAL A 638 20.00 -10.32 -1.05
C VAL A 638 20.96 -11.44 -0.64
N VAL A 639 20.43 -12.62 -0.32
CA VAL A 639 21.24 -13.77 0.11
C VAL A 639 22.08 -14.32 -1.04
N ASP A 640 21.56 -14.35 -2.27
CA ASP A 640 22.32 -14.75 -3.46
C ASP A 640 23.45 -13.76 -3.78
N LYS A 641 23.25 -12.47 -3.48
CA LYS A 641 24.29 -11.44 -3.58
C LYS A 641 25.36 -11.57 -2.50
N LEU A 642 24.98 -11.96 -1.29
CA LEU A 642 25.92 -12.25 -0.20
C LEU A 642 26.74 -13.52 -0.47
N ALA A 643 26.12 -14.55 -1.05
CA ALA A 643 26.80 -15.76 -1.48
C ALA A 643 27.84 -15.49 -2.59
N GLN A 644 27.54 -14.57 -3.53
CA GLN A 644 28.51 -14.06 -4.52
C GLN A 644 29.68 -13.27 -3.91
N GLN A 645 29.60 -12.92 -2.62
CA GLN A 645 30.62 -12.17 -1.86
C GLN A 645 31.22 -13.02 -0.73
N ASP A 646 31.05 -14.35 -0.76
CA ASP A 646 31.47 -15.31 0.28
C ASP A 646 31.02 -14.89 1.70
N TYR A 647 29.86 -14.22 1.81
CA TYR A 647 29.28 -13.64 3.03
C TYR A 647 30.20 -12.68 3.81
N THR A 648 31.25 -12.15 3.17
CA THR A 648 32.35 -11.42 3.85
C THR A 648 31.95 -10.11 4.54
N SER A 649 30.78 -9.54 4.26
CA SER A 649 30.20 -8.41 5.01
C SER A 649 29.55 -8.82 6.34
N ILE A 650 29.20 -10.10 6.49
CA ILE A 650 28.48 -10.68 7.64
C ILE A 650 29.43 -11.52 8.51
N ILE A 651 30.18 -12.44 7.90
CA ILE A 651 31.12 -13.32 8.61
C ILE A 651 32.23 -13.84 7.67
N ASP A 652 33.47 -13.85 8.15
CA ASP A 652 34.60 -14.50 7.48
C ASP A 652 34.77 -15.92 8.03
N CYS A 653 34.14 -16.91 7.40
CA CYS A 653 34.30 -18.31 7.81
C CYS A 653 35.73 -18.86 7.62
N SER A 654 36.62 -18.19 6.86
CA SER A 654 38.02 -18.60 6.72
C SER A 654 38.86 -18.32 7.97
N ALA A 655 38.36 -17.48 8.88
CA ALA A 655 38.98 -17.21 10.19
C ALA A 655 38.76 -18.34 11.22
N PHE A 656 37.83 -19.27 10.96
CA PHE A 656 37.43 -20.32 11.90
C PHE A 656 38.16 -21.65 11.65
N ASN A 657 38.17 -22.52 12.68
CA ASN A 657 38.90 -23.79 12.64
C ASN A 657 38.14 -24.91 11.91
N ASP A 658 36.81 -24.81 11.86
CA ASP A 658 35.87 -25.74 11.26
C ASP A 658 34.52 -25.03 11.01
N THR A 659 33.62 -25.67 10.28
CA THR A 659 32.32 -25.09 9.87
C THR A 659 31.38 -24.90 11.06
N ALA A 660 31.42 -25.78 12.07
CA ALA A 660 30.59 -25.67 13.27
C ALA A 660 30.98 -24.45 14.12
N ALA A 661 32.27 -24.12 14.21
CA ALA A 661 32.74 -22.90 14.85
C ALA A 661 32.30 -21.62 14.12
N CYS A 662 32.25 -21.62 12.78
CA CYS A 662 31.69 -20.47 12.04
C CYS A 662 30.17 -20.36 12.24
N ALA A 663 29.45 -21.49 12.13
CA ALA A 663 28.01 -21.56 12.34
C ALA A 663 27.59 -21.05 13.73
N ALA A 664 28.24 -21.53 14.79
CA ALA A 664 28.01 -21.03 16.15
C ALA A 664 28.29 -19.52 16.24
N SER A 665 29.40 -19.03 15.68
CA SER A 665 29.72 -17.60 15.69
C SER A 665 28.70 -16.74 14.92
N PHE A 666 28.13 -17.24 13.82
CA PHE A 666 27.04 -16.57 13.09
C PHE A 666 25.77 -16.51 13.95
N VAL A 667 25.34 -17.63 14.53
CA VAL A 667 24.14 -17.69 15.38
C VAL A 667 24.28 -16.83 16.63
N GLU A 668 25.45 -16.83 17.27
CA GLU A 668 25.70 -16.10 18.52
C GLU A 668 25.93 -14.58 18.35
N ASN A 669 26.40 -14.13 17.17
CA ASN A 669 26.85 -12.73 16.99
C ASN A 669 26.12 -11.97 15.87
N PHE A 670 25.50 -12.65 14.91
CA PHE A 670 24.75 -11.99 13.82
C PHE A 670 23.24 -12.04 14.04
N LEU A 671 22.67 -13.21 14.30
CA LEU A 671 21.22 -13.35 14.47
C LEU A 671 20.61 -12.47 15.58
N PRO A 672 21.30 -12.17 16.71
CA PRO A 672 20.78 -11.23 17.70
C PRO A 672 20.60 -9.79 17.17
N LYS A 673 21.30 -9.41 16.10
CA LYS A 673 21.12 -8.12 15.41
C LYS A 673 19.90 -8.14 14.49
N VAL A 674 19.66 -9.27 13.83
CA VAL A 674 18.49 -9.51 12.98
C VAL A 674 17.20 -9.53 13.82
N PHE A 675 17.24 -10.21 14.97
CA PHE A 675 16.11 -10.32 15.91
C PHE A 675 16.03 -9.12 16.87
N ARG A 676 17.07 -8.29 16.92
CA ARG A 676 17.19 -7.08 17.76
C ARG A 676 17.23 -7.37 19.28
N ARG A 677 17.50 -8.63 19.64
CA ARG A 677 17.54 -9.21 21.00
C ARG A 677 18.37 -10.51 21.00
N PRO A 678 18.83 -11.01 22.16
CA PRO A 678 19.37 -12.36 22.28
C PRO A 678 18.37 -13.42 21.82
N LEU A 679 18.86 -14.46 21.14
CA LEU A 679 18.04 -15.64 20.79
C LEU A 679 17.76 -16.49 22.04
N THR A 680 16.61 -17.16 22.11
CA THR A 680 16.32 -18.15 23.16
C THR A 680 17.20 -19.40 23.00
N ALA A 681 17.20 -20.31 23.98
CA ALA A 681 17.95 -21.57 23.89
C ALA A 681 17.44 -22.44 22.72
N GLU A 682 16.14 -22.42 22.50
CA GLU A 682 15.42 -23.11 21.43
C GLU A 682 15.76 -22.50 20.07
N GLU A 683 15.74 -21.17 19.94
CA GLU A 683 16.13 -20.46 18.72
C GLU A 683 17.60 -20.71 18.36
N ASN A 684 18.52 -20.60 19.33
CA ASN A 684 19.94 -20.92 19.12
C ASN A 684 20.11 -22.37 18.63
N THR A 685 19.42 -23.33 19.26
CA THR A 685 19.49 -24.74 18.88
C THR A 685 18.93 -24.99 17.48
N ALA A 686 17.79 -24.36 17.15
CA ALA A 686 17.16 -24.46 15.83
C ALA A 686 18.06 -23.90 14.73
N TYR A 687 18.59 -22.68 14.90
CA TYR A 687 19.47 -22.07 13.89
C TYR A 687 20.82 -22.80 13.75
N GLN A 688 21.41 -23.32 14.84
CA GLN A 688 22.60 -24.16 14.74
C GLN A 688 22.34 -25.48 13.99
N SER A 689 21.12 -26.03 14.05
CA SER A 689 20.77 -27.27 13.35
C SER A 689 20.82 -27.14 11.81
N LEU A 690 20.58 -25.94 11.27
CA LEU A 690 20.58 -25.66 9.82
C LEU A 690 21.96 -25.87 9.15
N PHE A 691 23.03 -25.89 9.95
CA PHE A 691 24.42 -26.09 9.51
C PHE A 691 24.90 -27.55 9.62
N THR A 692 24.00 -28.48 9.98
CA THR A 692 24.33 -29.89 10.16
C THR A 692 24.30 -30.68 8.84
N THR A 693 24.87 -31.88 8.86
CA THR A 693 24.88 -32.82 7.71
C THR A 693 23.50 -33.15 7.16
N ASP A 694 22.47 -32.98 7.98
CA ASP A 694 21.14 -33.52 7.71
C ASP A 694 20.26 -32.51 6.95
N TYR A 695 20.67 -31.22 6.93
CA TYR A 695 20.02 -30.14 6.16
C TYR A 695 20.85 -29.67 4.96
N THR A 696 22.18 -29.53 5.11
CA THR A 696 23.07 -28.87 4.13
C THR A 696 24.33 -29.69 3.82
N ALA A 697 24.31 -31.00 4.10
CA ALA A 697 25.49 -31.88 4.03
C ALA A 697 26.72 -31.43 4.86
N GLY A 698 26.57 -30.39 5.69
CA GLY A 698 27.65 -29.72 6.43
C GLY A 698 28.38 -28.63 5.63
N ASP A 699 27.84 -28.20 4.48
CA ASP A 699 28.34 -27.04 3.74
C ASP A 699 27.95 -25.74 4.45
N ILE A 700 28.95 -24.91 4.71
CA ILE A 700 28.80 -23.66 5.47
C ILE A 700 28.13 -22.55 4.66
N ASN A 701 28.30 -22.54 3.34
CA ASN A 701 27.71 -21.52 2.47
C ASN A 701 26.24 -21.83 2.18
N GLU A 702 25.85 -23.10 2.07
CA GLU A 702 24.44 -23.51 2.06
C GLU A 702 23.78 -23.23 3.42
N GLY A 703 24.45 -23.55 4.54
CA GLY A 703 23.98 -23.25 5.89
C GLY A 703 23.74 -21.76 6.15
N LEU A 704 24.68 -20.89 5.74
CA LEU A 704 24.53 -19.44 5.83
C LEU A 704 23.37 -18.94 4.95
N SER A 705 23.22 -19.47 3.73
CA SER A 705 22.08 -19.13 2.86
C SER A 705 20.74 -19.48 3.50
N LEU A 706 20.61 -20.70 4.01
CA LEU A 706 19.38 -21.18 4.64
C LEU A 706 19.04 -20.36 5.89
N ALA A 707 20.01 -20.19 6.80
CA ALA A 707 19.81 -19.46 8.04
C ALA A 707 19.50 -17.96 7.81
N LEU A 708 20.14 -17.30 6.84
CA LEU A 708 19.84 -15.92 6.48
C LEU A 708 18.44 -15.77 5.89
N ARG A 709 18.04 -16.65 4.96
CA ARG A 709 16.69 -16.65 4.38
C ARG A 709 15.64 -16.83 5.47
N THR A 710 15.77 -17.86 6.31
CA THR A 710 14.84 -18.13 7.44
C THR A 710 14.78 -16.96 8.43
N ALA A 711 15.91 -16.35 8.80
CA ALA A 711 15.94 -15.25 9.75
C ALA A 711 15.30 -13.96 9.19
N LEU A 712 15.59 -13.60 7.95
CA LEU A 712 15.05 -12.40 7.31
C LEU A 712 13.58 -12.57 6.89
N THR A 713 13.09 -13.79 6.64
CA THR A 713 11.64 -14.05 6.48
C THR A 713 10.92 -14.31 7.81
N SER A 714 11.59 -14.17 8.96
CA SER A 714 10.96 -14.44 10.26
C SER A 714 10.15 -13.25 10.77
N PRO A 715 9.07 -13.47 11.55
CA PRO A 715 8.35 -12.39 12.22
C PRO A 715 9.24 -11.53 13.13
N GLN A 716 10.32 -12.09 13.69
CA GLN A 716 11.28 -11.39 14.55
C GLN A 716 12.06 -10.29 13.78
N PHE A 717 12.28 -10.46 12.48
CA PHE A 717 12.85 -9.44 11.62
C PHE A 717 11.79 -8.50 11.03
N LEU A 718 10.68 -9.06 10.54
CA LEU A 718 9.67 -8.35 9.75
C LEU A 718 8.73 -7.46 10.57
N TYR A 719 8.63 -7.69 11.88
CA TYR A 719 7.82 -6.87 12.80
C TYR A 719 8.70 -6.16 13.85
N ARG A 720 8.40 -4.90 14.12
CA ARG A 720 8.77 -4.20 15.36
C ARG A 720 7.90 -4.74 16.49
N ASP A 721 8.52 -5.33 17.50
CA ASP A 721 7.85 -5.76 18.72
C ASP A 721 7.82 -4.65 19.76
N GLU A 722 6.62 -4.15 20.03
CA GLU A 722 6.31 -3.15 21.06
C GLU A 722 5.24 -3.69 22.03
N THR A 723 5.29 -5.00 22.34
CA THR A 723 4.27 -5.68 23.17
C THR A 723 4.56 -5.65 24.68
N GLY A 724 5.82 -5.62 25.11
CA GLY A 724 6.22 -5.47 26.53
C GLY A 724 5.83 -6.62 27.48
N VAL A 725 6.32 -6.52 28.73
CA VAL A 725 6.12 -7.46 29.85
C VAL A 725 5.05 -6.93 30.78
N SER A 726 4.07 -7.74 31.21
CA SER A 726 2.97 -7.27 32.06
C SER A 726 3.45 -6.84 33.45
N VAL A 727 3.01 -5.66 33.92
CA VAL A 727 3.33 -5.13 35.26
C VAL A 727 3.03 -6.15 36.36
N LYS A 728 1.92 -6.87 36.24
CA LYS A 728 1.54 -7.93 37.17
C LYS A 728 2.55 -9.08 37.26
N ASP A 729 3.20 -9.44 36.16
CA ASP A 729 4.24 -10.47 36.15
C ASP A 729 5.52 -9.91 36.79
N ILE A 730 5.87 -8.65 36.48
CA ILE A 730 6.98 -7.90 37.09
C ILE A 730 6.85 -7.88 38.62
N GLU A 731 5.69 -7.47 39.15
CA GLU A 731 5.42 -7.43 40.59
C GLU A 731 5.37 -8.82 41.25
N ALA A 732 4.98 -9.87 40.50
CA ALA A 732 4.99 -11.24 40.98
C ALA A 732 6.41 -11.85 41.07
N GLY A 733 7.45 -11.14 40.60
CA GLY A 733 8.81 -11.67 40.49
C GLY A 733 8.94 -12.75 39.42
N GLY A 734 8.05 -12.73 38.42
CA GLY A 734 8.09 -13.61 37.25
C GLY A 734 8.36 -12.80 36.00
N SER A 735 9.43 -13.09 35.27
CA SER A 735 9.56 -12.58 33.92
C SER A 735 8.52 -13.24 33.01
N SER A 736 8.12 -12.54 31.93
CA SER A 736 7.68 -13.23 30.72
C SER A 736 8.72 -14.29 30.33
N SER A 737 8.27 -15.44 29.81
CA SER A 737 9.12 -16.61 29.56
C SER A 737 10.16 -16.43 28.46
N ASP A 738 10.01 -15.41 27.60
CA ASP A 738 10.43 -15.53 26.21
C ASP A 738 11.79 -14.89 25.89
N ASN A 739 12.38 -14.09 26.79
CA ASN A 739 13.72 -13.51 26.60
C ASN A 739 14.48 -13.33 27.92
N GLY A 740 15.58 -14.07 28.07
CA GLY A 740 16.45 -14.05 29.24
C GLY A 740 17.72 -13.21 29.06
N ASP A 741 17.61 -11.88 29.13
CA ASP A 741 18.69 -11.10 29.77
C ASP A 741 18.70 -11.43 31.27
N TYR A 742 19.82 -11.24 31.97
CA TYR A 742 19.95 -11.61 33.40
C TYR A 742 20.67 -10.55 34.23
N GLN A 743 20.11 -10.19 35.38
CA GLN A 743 20.63 -9.14 36.28
C GLN A 743 21.06 -9.71 37.65
N PRO A 744 21.99 -9.04 38.38
CA PRO A 744 22.51 -9.50 39.67
C PRO A 744 21.62 -9.09 40.86
N VAL A 745 21.00 -10.07 41.53
CA VAL A 745 19.91 -9.82 42.52
C VAL A 745 20.26 -10.23 43.96
N GLY A 746 21.49 -10.69 44.18
CA GLY A 746 22.00 -11.12 45.49
C GLY A 746 23.26 -10.38 45.92
N GLU A 747 23.80 -10.75 47.08
CA GLU A 747 25.11 -10.28 47.52
C GLU A 747 26.18 -10.67 46.48
N VAL A 748 26.73 -9.67 45.78
CA VAL A 748 27.70 -9.86 44.70
C VAL A 748 29.03 -10.33 45.28
N GLN A 749 29.29 -11.64 45.19
CA GLN A 749 30.53 -12.24 45.66
C GLN A 749 31.68 -11.91 44.69
N VAL A 750 32.47 -10.91 45.06
CA VAL A 750 33.68 -10.50 44.33
C VAL A 750 34.80 -11.50 44.60
N LEU A 751 35.02 -12.42 43.65
CA LEU A 751 36.05 -13.46 43.70
C LEU A 751 37.41 -12.95 43.18
N VAL A 752 37.38 -11.98 42.26
CA VAL A 752 38.53 -11.15 41.85
C VAL A 752 38.07 -9.70 41.78
N GLU A 753 38.92 -8.78 42.23
CA GLU A 753 38.69 -7.33 42.24
C GLU A 753 39.85 -6.61 41.53
N ALA A 754 39.58 -5.44 40.92
CA ALA A 754 40.52 -4.75 40.04
C ALA A 754 41.82 -4.27 40.73
N GLN A 755 41.84 -4.22 42.08
CA GLN A 755 43.03 -3.94 42.88
C GLN A 755 43.98 -5.15 43.01
N ASN A 756 43.53 -6.35 42.63
CA ASN A 756 44.23 -7.61 42.88
C ASN A 756 44.09 -8.59 41.68
N PRO A 757 44.33 -8.13 40.43
CA PRO A 757 44.01 -8.87 39.21
C PRO A 757 44.76 -10.19 39.12
N LYS A 758 44.16 -11.18 38.44
CA LYS A 758 44.68 -12.55 38.37
C LYS A 758 45.18 -12.90 36.98
N GLU A 759 46.35 -13.52 36.94
CA GLU A 759 47.03 -13.93 35.72
C GLU A 759 46.80 -15.42 35.47
N VAL A 760 45.89 -15.74 34.55
CA VAL A 760 45.58 -17.12 34.14
C VAL A 760 46.45 -17.46 32.93
N ALA A 761 47.41 -18.35 33.16
CA ALA A 761 48.33 -18.86 32.15
C ALA A 761 47.79 -20.12 31.45
N LEU A 762 48.35 -20.42 30.27
CA LEU A 762 47.97 -21.50 29.32
C LEU A 762 47.94 -22.97 29.84
N TYR A 763 48.07 -23.21 31.15
CA TYR A 763 47.93 -24.53 31.75
C TYR A 763 47.11 -24.44 33.04
N ASN A 764 45.80 -24.71 32.91
CA ASN A 764 44.79 -24.94 33.96
C ASN A 764 45.20 -24.48 35.38
N GLN A 765 45.11 -23.17 35.63
CA GLN A 765 45.21 -22.65 37.00
C GLN A 765 43.86 -22.82 37.71
N ALA A 766 43.78 -23.81 38.58
CA ALA A 766 42.66 -23.98 39.50
C ALA A 766 42.56 -22.79 40.48
N GLY A 767 41.73 -21.80 40.13
CA GLY A 767 41.39 -20.64 40.93
C GLY A 767 39.91 -20.62 41.34
N PHE A 768 39.60 -19.88 42.41
CA PHE A 768 38.24 -19.46 42.81
C PHE A 768 37.25 -20.55 43.30
N GLY A 769 37.71 -21.79 43.52
CA GLY A 769 36.89 -22.92 43.99
C GLY A 769 36.37 -22.84 45.45
N ASN A 770 35.64 -21.78 45.80
CA ASN A 770 34.95 -21.61 47.10
C ASN A 770 33.47 -21.22 46.99
N THR A 771 33.05 -20.56 45.90
CA THR A 771 31.62 -20.21 45.69
C THR A 771 30.86 -21.41 45.12
N ARG A 772 29.69 -21.68 45.70
CA ARG A 772 28.79 -22.77 45.31
C ARG A 772 27.61 -22.21 44.54
N PHE A 773 27.37 -22.77 43.36
CA PHE A 773 26.34 -22.28 42.47
C PHE A 773 24.94 -22.82 42.83
N THR A 774 23.90 -22.05 42.54
CA THR A 774 22.49 -22.30 42.89
C THR A 774 21.71 -22.99 41.76
N GLY A 775 22.23 -22.94 40.53
CA GLY A 775 21.51 -23.24 39.29
C GLY A 775 20.81 -22.03 38.66
N LYS A 776 21.01 -20.82 39.20
CA LYS A 776 20.45 -19.54 38.70
C LYS A 776 21.35 -18.35 39.06
N ASP A 777 22.66 -18.44 38.81
CA ASP A 777 23.60 -17.36 39.14
C ASP A 777 24.14 -16.65 37.89
N LEU A 778 24.47 -15.36 38.04
CA LEU A 778 25.15 -14.54 37.04
C LEU A 778 26.64 -14.51 37.38
N VAL A 779 27.47 -14.87 36.41
CA VAL A 779 28.94 -14.75 36.49
C VAL A 779 29.39 -13.58 35.63
N GLU A 780 29.79 -12.46 36.24
CA GLU A 780 30.46 -11.37 35.52
C GLU A 780 31.97 -11.55 35.61
N VAL A 781 32.66 -11.69 34.48
CA VAL A 781 34.13 -11.74 34.41
C VAL A 781 34.66 -10.61 33.54
N SER A 782 35.36 -9.68 34.17
CA SER A 782 36.08 -8.60 33.49
C SER A 782 37.53 -9.03 33.27
N VAL A 783 37.93 -9.10 32.01
CA VAL A 783 39.18 -9.75 31.57
C VAL A 783 39.80 -8.96 30.42
N LYS A 784 41.09 -9.19 30.16
CA LYS A 784 41.80 -8.77 28.96
C LYS A 784 42.87 -9.79 28.57
N ALA A 785 43.28 -9.76 27.31
CA ALA A 785 44.36 -10.58 26.79
C ALA A 785 45.61 -9.77 26.44
N VAL A 786 46.69 -10.50 26.15
CA VAL A 786 47.82 -10.01 25.36
C VAL A 786 47.87 -10.86 24.09
N LYS A 787 47.81 -10.22 22.91
CA LYS A 787 47.85 -10.95 21.62
C LYS A 787 49.20 -11.63 21.45
N GLY A 788 49.17 -12.96 21.29
CA GLY A 788 50.31 -13.73 20.80
C GLY A 788 50.19 -13.95 19.30
N SER A 789 50.51 -15.16 18.85
CA SER A 789 50.27 -15.60 17.46
C SER A 789 48.79 -15.85 17.14
N VAL A 790 47.97 -16.23 18.12
CA VAL A 790 46.49 -16.05 18.14
C VAL A 790 46.08 -15.56 19.54
N TRP A 791 44.81 -15.18 19.72
CA TRP A 791 44.31 -14.76 21.03
C TRP A 791 44.10 -15.95 21.99
N PRO A 792 43.93 -15.71 23.30
CA PRO A 792 43.57 -16.74 24.28
C PRO A 792 42.06 -16.85 24.47
N THR A 793 41.56 -18.07 24.63
CA THR A 793 40.15 -18.34 24.94
C THR A 793 39.95 -18.44 26.45
N LEU A 794 39.01 -17.67 27.01
CA LEU A 794 38.53 -17.86 28.37
C LEU A 794 37.40 -18.90 28.35
N SER A 795 37.54 -19.98 29.10
CA SER A 795 36.49 -20.96 29.34
C SER A 795 36.12 -20.97 30.83
N ILE A 796 34.83 -20.85 31.13
CA ILE A 796 34.27 -21.06 32.46
C ILE A 796 33.80 -22.52 32.53
N GLU A 797 34.47 -23.32 33.35
CA GLU A 797 34.21 -24.76 33.48
C GLU A 797 33.77 -25.10 34.92
N THR A 798 33.00 -26.15 35.09
CA THR A 798 32.60 -26.66 36.42
C THR A 798 33.68 -27.56 37.04
N GLY A 799 33.54 -27.84 38.34
CA GLY A 799 34.29 -28.92 39.00
C GLY A 799 34.10 -30.31 38.37
N SER A 800 33.00 -30.49 37.64
CA SER A 800 32.64 -31.66 36.83
C SER A 800 33.12 -31.63 35.37
N GLY A 801 33.63 -30.51 34.86
CA GLY A 801 34.15 -30.34 33.50
C GLY A 801 33.13 -29.89 32.44
N THR A 802 31.92 -29.51 32.84
CA THR A 802 30.91 -28.86 31.98
C THR A 802 31.35 -27.41 31.69
N VAL A 803 31.20 -26.93 30.46
CA VAL A 803 31.46 -25.52 30.11
C VAL A 803 30.17 -24.71 30.35
N ILE A 804 30.26 -23.66 31.18
CA ILE A 804 29.17 -22.69 31.42
C ILE A 804 29.21 -21.57 30.36
N GLY A 805 30.39 -21.29 29.84
CA GLY A 805 30.57 -20.33 28.76
C GLY A 805 32.02 -20.29 28.30
N GLN A 806 32.23 -19.95 27.03
CA GLN A 806 33.56 -19.89 26.44
C GLN A 806 33.62 -18.71 25.47
N VAL A 807 34.69 -17.92 25.53
CA VAL A 807 34.83 -16.73 24.69
C VAL A 807 36.27 -16.44 24.34
N GLU A 808 36.55 -16.06 23.09
CA GLU A 808 37.86 -15.53 22.74
C GLU A 808 38.01 -14.12 23.30
N VAL A 809 39.11 -13.87 24.01
CA VAL A 809 39.42 -12.57 24.58
C VAL A 809 40.31 -11.84 23.58
N ASP A 810 39.68 -11.25 22.57
CA ASP A 810 40.30 -10.68 21.37
C ASP A 810 40.81 -9.23 21.55
N HIS A 811 40.96 -8.78 22.79
CA HIS A 811 41.18 -7.37 23.13
C HIS A 811 42.19 -7.16 24.27
N THR A 812 42.87 -6.01 24.25
CA THR A 812 43.90 -5.63 25.23
C THR A 812 43.42 -4.65 26.31
N TYR A 813 42.22 -4.07 26.16
CA TYR A 813 41.50 -3.37 27.22
C TYR A 813 40.68 -4.37 28.05
N TYR A 814 40.17 -3.97 29.23
CA TYR A 814 39.27 -4.82 30.00
C TYR A 814 37.84 -4.79 29.43
N LYS A 815 37.28 -5.95 29.10
CA LYS A 815 35.87 -6.17 28.70
C LYS A 815 35.23 -7.08 29.75
N THR A 816 33.99 -6.79 30.13
CA THR A 816 33.21 -7.66 31.00
C THR A 816 32.35 -8.58 30.14
N TYR A 817 32.39 -9.87 30.44
CA TYR A 817 31.52 -10.88 29.88
C TYR A 817 30.59 -11.39 30.98
N ARG A 818 29.36 -11.76 30.63
CA ARG A 818 28.36 -12.30 31.54
C ARG A 818 27.96 -13.71 31.10
N PHE A 819 27.80 -14.61 32.06
CA PHE A 819 27.39 -16.00 31.83
C PHE A 819 26.36 -16.41 32.87
N TYR A 820 25.30 -17.09 32.45
CA TYR A 820 24.25 -17.61 33.32
C TYR A 820 24.52 -19.08 33.69
N SER A 821 24.20 -19.45 34.93
CA SER A 821 24.60 -20.74 35.54
C SER A 821 23.44 -21.74 35.65
N ASP A 822 22.60 -21.84 34.62
CA ASP A 822 21.35 -22.62 34.58
C ASP A 822 21.51 -24.10 35.01
N GLN A 823 22.52 -24.80 34.51
CA GLN A 823 22.67 -26.25 34.74
C GLN A 823 23.57 -26.60 35.95
N VAL A 824 24.16 -25.59 36.61
CA VAL A 824 25.25 -25.81 37.57
C VAL A 824 24.82 -25.52 39.00
N LYS A 825 24.64 -26.59 39.79
CA LYS A 825 24.11 -26.51 41.16
C LYS A 825 24.98 -27.30 42.15
N ASN A 826 25.40 -26.63 43.22
CA ASN A 826 26.34 -27.10 44.25
C ASN A 826 27.78 -27.43 43.79
N ASP A 827 28.11 -27.19 42.52
CA ASP A 827 29.47 -27.27 42.00
C ASP A 827 30.21 -25.92 42.18
N TYR A 828 31.50 -25.90 41.82
CA TYR A 828 32.39 -24.75 41.77
C TYR A 828 32.77 -24.44 40.32
N ILE A 829 33.24 -23.23 40.02
CA ILE A 829 33.82 -22.89 38.72
C ILE A 829 35.36 -22.86 38.73
N TYR A 830 35.93 -23.21 37.59
CA TYR A 830 37.29 -22.93 37.17
C TYR A 830 37.28 -21.95 35.99
N LEU A 831 38.27 -21.06 35.94
CA LEU A 831 38.52 -20.22 34.77
C LEU A 831 39.76 -20.75 34.04
N VAL A 832 39.53 -21.39 32.91
CA VAL A 832 40.55 -22.09 32.14
C VAL A 832 40.93 -21.26 30.92
N ALA A 833 42.18 -20.82 30.86
CA ALA A 833 42.76 -20.26 29.65
C ALA A 833 43.05 -21.41 28.67
N LYS A 834 42.18 -21.59 27.67
CA LYS A 834 42.37 -22.53 26.56
C LYS A 834 43.08 -21.84 25.39
N ASN A 835 43.70 -22.66 24.54
CA ASN A 835 44.36 -22.24 23.30
C ASN A 835 43.66 -22.96 22.15
N ALA A 836 43.21 -22.22 21.13
CA ALA A 836 42.66 -22.83 19.93
C ALA A 836 43.72 -23.73 19.26
N ASN A 837 43.42 -25.03 19.18
CA ASN A 837 44.09 -26.03 18.34
C ASN A 837 45.62 -26.02 18.28
N THR A 838 46.31 -26.40 19.36
CA THR A 838 47.60 -27.15 19.26
C THR A 838 48.06 -27.78 20.57
N ALA A 839 48.69 -28.95 20.48
CA ALA A 839 49.16 -29.72 21.64
C ALA A 839 50.45 -29.20 22.31
N ASN A 840 51.21 -28.29 21.68
CA ASN A 840 52.43 -27.67 22.24
C ASN A 840 52.77 -26.33 21.57
N VAL A 841 52.59 -25.20 22.26
CA VAL A 841 53.29 -23.92 21.98
C VAL A 841 53.60 -23.24 23.32
N HIS A 842 54.86 -22.88 23.55
CA HIS A 842 55.34 -22.29 24.82
C HIS A 842 55.49 -20.77 24.81
N ASP A 843 54.80 -20.05 23.91
CA ASP A 843 54.77 -18.58 23.92
C ASP A 843 53.83 -18.06 25.01
N SER A 844 54.29 -17.06 25.76
CA SER A 844 53.58 -16.52 26.91
C SER A 844 52.37 -15.69 26.48
N ARG A 845 51.20 -16.33 26.43
CA ARG A 845 49.89 -15.67 26.34
C ARG A 845 49.17 -15.78 27.68
N THR A 846 48.56 -14.68 28.08
CA THR A 846 48.03 -14.46 29.42
C THR A 846 46.65 -13.85 29.34
N LEU A 847 45.70 -14.40 30.10
CA LEU A 847 44.48 -13.71 30.48
C LEU A 847 44.72 -12.96 31.80
N THR A 848 44.48 -11.67 31.82
CA THR A 848 44.47 -10.87 33.06
C THR A 848 43.03 -10.56 33.43
N ILE A 849 42.56 -11.11 34.54
CA ILE A 849 41.20 -10.88 35.07
C ILE A 849 41.26 -9.68 36.02
N SER A 850 40.55 -8.60 35.68
CA SER A 850 40.32 -7.45 36.57
C SER A 850 39.22 -7.72 37.57
N SER A 851 38.13 -8.38 37.19
CA SER A 851 37.11 -8.79 38.16
C SER A 851 36.48 -10.13 37.81
N LEU A 852 36.06 -10.85 38.84
CA LEU A 852 35.19 -12.01 38.75
C LEU A 852 34.17 -11.83 39.86
N LYS A 853 32.89 -11.77 39.49
CA LYS A 853 31.76 -11.63 40.41
C LYS A 853 30.84 -12.82 40.19
N VAL A 854 30.20 -13.27 41.27
CA VAL A 854 29.08 -14.21 41.22
C VAL A 854 27.96 -13.68 42.10
N SER A 855 26.74 -13.66 41.59
CA SER A 855 25.53 -13.31 42.33
C SER A 855 24.40 -14.23 41.92
N ALA A 856 23.37 -14.37 42.75
CA ALA A 856 22.08 -14.86 42.25
C ALA A 856 21.63 -13.98 41.06
N ALA A 857 20.94 -14.60 40.11
CA ALA A 857 20.34 -13.93 38.97
C ALA A 857 18.82 -14.08 38.98
N GLU A 858 18.13 -13.03 38.56
CA GLU A 858 16.83 -13.17 37.93
C GLU A 858 16.90 -12.67 36.49
N ILE A 859 15.87 -12.94 35.69
CA ILE A 859 15.79 -12.40 34.34
C ILE A 859 15.68 -10.87 34.44
N ALA A 860 16.19 -10.12 33.46
CA ALA A 860 16.16 -8.66 33.47
C ALA A 860 14.74 -8.13 33.27
N VAL A 861 13.97 -8.13 34.37
CA VAL A 861 12.63 -7.58 34.41
C VAL A 861 12.72 -6.05 34.26
N PRO A 862 11.94 -5.41 33.38
CA PRO A 862 11.96 -3.95 33.24
C PRO A 862 11.62 -3.27 34.57
N SER A 863 12.39 -2.27 34.98
CA SER A 863 12.08 -1.49 36.17
C SER A 863 10.78 -0.71 35.97
N THR A 864 9.80 -0.93 36.83
CA THR A 864 8.68 0.01 37.01
C THR A 864 9.23 1.37 37.48
N PRO A 865 8.55 2.50 37.19
CA PRO A 865 8.89 3.78 37.78
C PRO A 865 8.64 3.78 39.30
N ASP A 866 9.06 4.85 39.98
CA ASP A 866 8.69 5.11 41.40
C ASP A 866 7.18 5.43 41.56
N VAL A 867 6.48 5.69 40.44
CA VAL A 867 5.03 5.86 40.35
C VAL A 867 4.38 4.48 40.15
N ALA A 868 3.20 4.25 40.75
CA ALA A 868 2.46 3.00 40.54
C ALA A 868 1.90 2.94 39.11
N LEU A 869 2.18 1.84 38.40
CA LEU A 869 1.54 1.49 37.14
C LEU A 869 0.24 0.70 37.38
N ASP A 870 -0.62 0.65 36.37
CA ASP A 870 -1.86 -0.11 36.39
C ASP A 870 -1.61 -1.63 36.24
N ASP A 871 -2.35 -2.47 36.96
CA ASP A 871 -2.27 -3.96 36.91
C ASP A 871 -2.33 -4.57 35.49
N ASP A 872 -2.99 -3.89 34.54
CA ASP A 872 -3.19 -4.32 33.16
C ASP A 872 -2.20 -3.69 32.15
N ALA A 873 -1.26 -2.87 32.63
CA ALA A 873 -0.21 -2.29 31.81
C ALA A 873 0.97 -3.26 31.58
N TYR A 874 1.81 -2.88 30.62
CA TYR A 874 2.99 -3.61 30.17
C TYR A 874 4.17 -2.64 30.03
N VAL A 875 5.38 -3.07 30.36
CA VAL A 875 6.60 -2.27 30.24
C VAL A 875 7.46 -2.84 29.11
N LEU A 876 7.94 -2.00 28.20
CA LEU A 876 8.89 -2.45 27.18
C LEU A 876 10.21 -2.91 27.81
N THR A 877 10.74 -4.03 27.32
CA THR A 877 12.11 -4.46 27.62
C THR A 877 13.12 -3.52 26.99
N SER A 878 14.35 -3.48 27.51
CA SER A 878 15.41 -2.61 26.99
C SER A 878 15.74 -2.89 25.50
N TYR A 879 15.50 -4.11 24.98
CA TYR A 879 15.63 -4.42 23.54
C TYR A 879 14.44 -3.95 22.69
N GLN A 880 13.21 -4.04 23.21
CA GLN A 880 12.02 -3.47 22.55
C GLN A 880 12.12 -1.93 22.53
N LEU A 881 12.59 -1.32 23.61
CA LEU A 881 12.89 0.11 23.67
C LEU A 881 14.05 0.49 22.73
N ALA A 882 15.15 -0.28 22.70
CA ALA A 882 16.22 -0.09 21.70
C ALA A 882 15.69 -0.14 20.26
N SER A 883 14.81 -1.10 19.95
CA SER A 883 14.16 -1.22 18.64
C SER A 883 13.27 -0.01 18.34
N TYR A 884 12.44 0.42 19.29
CA TYR A 884 11.63 1.63 19.13
C TYR A 884 12.50 2.86 18.85
N LEU A 885 13.57 3.07 19.62
CA LEU A 885 14.47 4.21 19.47
C LEU A 885 15.21 4.17 18.12
N SER A 886 15.67 3.01 17.65
CA SER A 886 16.35 2.93 16.36
C SER A 886 15.40 3.26 15.21
N TYR A 887 14.23 2.61 15.14
CA TYR A 887 13.31 2.84 14.04
C TYR A 887 12.73 4.26 14.06
N THR A 888 12.43 4.83 15.23
CA THR A 888 11.93 6.20 15.38
C THR A 888 12.98 7.28 15.05
N PHE A 889 14.28 7.04 15.26
CA PHE A 889 15.32 8.07 15.06
C PHE A 889 16.26 7.81 13.87
N THR A 890 16.24 6.62 13.27
CA THR A 890 17.03 6.28 12.07
C THR A 890 16.23 5.51 11.01
N GLY A 891 14.99 5.06 11.27
CA GLY A 891 14.26 4.23 10.31
C GLY A 891 15.00 2.94 9.94
N SER A 892 15.70 2.33 10.90
CA SER A 892 16.48 1.11 10.73
C SER A 892 16.62 0.34 12.05
N THR A 893 17.18 -0.87 11.97
CA THR A 893 17.44 -1.75 13.11
C THR A 893 18.45 -1.15 14.12
N PRO A 894 18.45 -1.54 15.41
CA PRO A 894 19.43 -1.08 16.40
C PRO A 894 20.88 -1.42 16.03
N ASP A 895 21.78 -0.44 16.21
CA ASP A 895 23.22 -0.68 16.08
C ASP A 895 23.82 -1.38 17.31
N ASP A 896 25.05 -1.88 17.15
CA ASP A 896 25.82 -2.57 18.20
C ASP A 896 26.00 -1.76 19.50
N ILE A 897 25.90 -0.42 19.44
CA ILE A 897 26.01 0.46 20.61
C ILE A 897 24.69 0.47 21.37
N LEU A 898 23.55 0.50 20.67
CA LEU A 898 22.22 0.51 21.26
C LEU A 898 21.80 -0.87 21.78
N LEU A 899 22.09 -1.95 21.03
CA LEU A 899 21.90 -3.33 21.51
C LEU A 899 22.76 -3.61 22.75
N LYS A 900 24.00 -3.11 22.79
CA LYS A 900 24.86 -3.21 23.96
C LYS A 900 24.36 -2.34 25.13
N ALA A 901 23.74 -1.20 24.87
CA ALA A 901 23.13 -0.38 25.91
C ALA A 901 21.95 -1.12 26.56
N ALA A 902 21.08 -1.75 25.78
CA ALA A 902 20.04 -2.63 26.31
C ALA A 902 20.62 -3.74 27.21
N ALA A 903 21.60 -4.50 26.69
CA ALA A 903 22.27 -5.60 27.38
C ALA A 903 23.08 -5.19 28.64
N GLU A 904 23.27 -3.90 28.92
CA GLU A 904 24.10 -3.41 30.04
C GLU A 904 23.33 -2.59 31.08
N GLY A 905 22.00 -2.42 30.97
CA GLY A 905 21.22 -1.50 31.83
C GLY A 905 21.49 -0.03 31.48
N GLY A 906 21.65 0.22 30.18
CA GLY A 906 22.00 1.51 29.58
C GLY A 906 20.83 2.24 28.92
N LEU A 907 19.59 1.87 29.26
CA LEU A 907 18.33 2.43 28.78
C LEU A 907 17.26 2.50 29.89
N ASP A 908 17.68 2.42 31.15
CA ASP A 908 16.81 2.23 32.31
C ASP A 908 16.31 3.58 32.86
N THR A 909 17.05 4.67 32.63
CA THR A 909 16.68 6.06 32.99
C THR A 909 16.63 7.00 31.79
N ASP A 910 15.86 8.08 31.93
CA ASP A 910 15.61 9.07 30.89
C ASP A 910 16.90 9.73 30.39
N GLU A 911 17.89 9.97 31.26
CA GLU A 911 19.18 10.54 30.84
C GLU A 911 20.01 9.55 30.01
N GLN A 912 19.85 8.24 30.23
CA GLN A 912 20.51 7.22 29.41
C GLN A 912 19.84 7.12 28.03
N VAL A 913 18.51 7.12 27.99
CA VAL A 913 17.72 7.11 26.75
C VAL A 913 17.99 8.38 25.93
N ALA A 914 17.89 9.56 26.53
CA ALA A 914 18.17 10.84 25.87
C ALA A 914 19.61 10.93 25.35
N ALA A 915 20.60 10.33 26.04
CA ALA A 915 21.97 10.24 25.55
C ALA A 915 22.13 9.30 24.33
N GLN A 916 21.31 8.26 24.21
CA GLN A 916 21.25 7.42 23.01
C GLN A 916 20.52 8.12 21.87
N VAL A 917 19.43 8.84 22.12
CA VAL A 917 18.76 9.67 21.10
C VAL A 917 19.73 10.72 20.54
N GLU A 918 20.40 11.49 21.40
CA GLU A 918 21.39 12.50 20.96
C GLU A 918 22.60 11.90 20.21
N ARG A 919 22.81 10.58 20.29
CA ARG A 919 23.80 9.85 19.49
C ARG A 919 23.22 9.41 18.14
N LEU A 920 22.01 8.85 18.12
CA LEU A 920 21.32 8.38 16.91
C LEU A 920 21.06 9.54 15.93
N LEU A 921 20.59 10.69 16.41
CA LEU A 921 20.32 11.89 15.59
C LEU A 921 21.54 12.41 14.82
N LYS A 922 22.77 12.04 15.25
CA LYS A 922 24.04 12.44 14.61
C LYS A 922 24.54 11.44 13.57
N THR A 923 23.74 10.44 13.21
CA THR A 923 24.07 9.45 12.18
C THR A 923 23.58 9.89 10.80
N ASP A 924 24.27 9.46 9.73
CA ASP A 924 23.83 9.69 8.36
C ASP A 924 22.44 9.06 8.10
N ARG A 925 22.15 7.92 8.74
CA ARG A 925 20.87 7.21 8.65
C ARG A 925 19.72 8.01 9.29
N ALA A 926 19.95 8.71 10.40
CA ALA A 926 18.99 9.68 10.95
C ALA A 926 18.71 10.83 9.97
N HIS A 927 19.73 11.39 9.32
CA HIS A 927 19.55 12.46 8.33
C HIS A 927 18.76 12.00 7.10
N GLN A 928 18.92 10.73 6.69
CA GLN A 928 18.07 10.13 5.65
C GLN A 928 16.62 9.99 6.12
N HIS A 929 16.39 9.46 7.32
CA HIS A 929 15.05 9.23 7.88
C HIS A 929 14.28 10.54 8.09
N PHE A 930 14.86 11.52 8.80
CA PHE A 930 14.24 12.82 9.05
C PHE A 930 14.06 13.65 7.76
N GLY A 931 14.97 13.51 6.79
CA GLY A 931 14.79 14.09 5.46
C GLY A 931 13.58 13.50 4.73
N ASN A 932 13.43 12.17 4.75
CA ASN A 932 12.28 11.50 4.13
C ASN A 932 10.96 11.81 4.89
N PHE A 933 10.98 11.90 6.22
CA PHE A 933 9.85 12.37 7.02
C PHE A 933 9.39 13.77 6.58
N ALA A 934 10.31 14.73 6.41
CA ALA A 934 9.98 16.06 5.92
C ALA A 934 9.41 16.05 4.49
N ALA A 935 9.94 15.17 3.63
CA ALA A 935 9.48 15.02 2.26
C ALA A 935 8.07 14.39 2.17
N GLN A 936 7.75 13.42 3.04
CA GLN A 936 6.41 12.85 3.21
C GLN A 936 5.44 13.89 3.81
N TRP A 937 5.82 14.53 4.93
CA TRP A 937 5.01 15.56 5.61
C TRP A 937 4.56 16.67 4.66
N LEU A 938 5.50 17.27 3.91
CA LEU A 938 5.22 18.37 2.98
C LEU A 938 4.81 17.89 1.58
N ARG A 939 4.77 16.57 1.35
CA ARG A 939 4.54 15.88 0.06
C ARG A 939 5.40 16.41 -1.09
N THR A 940 6.63 16.84 -0.79
CA THR A 940 7.50 17.56 -1.73
C THR A 940 8.16 16.67 -2.78
N ASP A 941 8.33 15.38 -2.54
CA ASP A 941 8.95 14.45 -3.50
C ASP A 941 8.15 14.27 -4.79
N ARG A 942 6.87 14.63 -4.78
CA ARG A 942 6.05 14.80 -5.98
C ARG A 942 6.68 15.75 -7.02
N VAL A 943 7.65 16.59 -6.62
CA VAL A 943 8.44 17.42 -7.53
C VAL A 943 9.21 16.60 -8.55
N LEU A 944 9.64 15.37 -8.21
CA LEU A 944 10.40 14.49 -9.11
C LEU A 944 9.61 14.18 -10.40
N ASP A 945 8.30 13.94 -10.25
CA ASP A 945 7.38 13.58 -11.34
C ASP A 945 6.64 14.79 -11.94
N MET A 946 6.90 16.01 -11.48
CA MET A 946 6.17 17.19 -11.96
C MET A 946 6.46 17.51 -13.43
N VAL A 947 5.43 17.35 -14.26
CA VAL A 947 5.35 17.91 -15.62
C VAL A 947 4.99 19.39 -15.54
N LYS A 948 5.67 20.22 -16.34
CA LYS A 948 5.49 21.66 -16.52
C LYS A 948 5.74 22.00 -17.99
N ASP A 949 5.15 23.09 -18.48
CA ASP A 949 5.27 23.46 -19.91
C ASP A 949 6.73 23.76 -20.26
N SER A 950 7.31 22.93 -21.14
CA SER A 950 8.72 22.99 -21.52
C SER A 950 9.09 24.20 -22.38
N ASN A 951 8.10 24.89 -22.96
CA ASN A 951 8.30 26.15 -23.69
C ASN A 951 8.40 27.34 -22.74
N LEU A 952 7.63 27.32 -21.65
CA LEU A 952 7.66 28.35 -20.59
C LEU A 952 8.84 28.12 -19.62
N TYR A 953 9.11 26.87 -19.27
CA TYR A 953 10.06 26.47 -18.23
C TYR A 953 11.19 25.53 -18.71
N PRO A 954 11.91 25.84 -19.81
CA PRO A 954 12.91 24.93 -20.41
C PRO A 954 14.11 24.59 -19.50
N THR A 955 14.32 25.34 -18.42
CA THR A 955 15.38 25.08 -17.42
C THR A 955 14.94 24.14 -16.28
N PHE A 956 13.65 23.80 -16.18
CA PHE A 956 13.09 22.93 -15.14
C PHE A 956 13.34 21.43 -15.42
N THR A 957 14.62 21.08 -15.56
CA THR A 957 15.09 19.73 -15.88
C THR A 957 14.93 18.75 -14.72
N ALA A 958 14.93 17.44 -14.98
CA ALA A 958 14.88 16.42 -13.95
C ALA A 958 15.96 16.62 -12.85
N ASN A 959 17.19 17.03 -13.23
CA ASN A 959 18.27 17.32 -12.28
C ASN A 959 17.94 18.48 -11.32
N VAL A 960 17.16 19.47 -11.76
CA VAL A 960 16.65 20.56 -10.90
C VAL A 960 15.61 19.99 -9.93
N ARG A 961 14.71 19.11 -10.39
CA ARG A 961 13.68 18.48 -9.55
C ARG A 961 14.29 17.59 -8.46
N THR A 962 15.29 16.78 -8.80
CA THR A 962 16.08 16.02 -7.81
C THR A 962 16.77 16.93 -6.80
N ALA A 963 17.34 18.05 -7.24
CA ALA A 963 17.99 18.99 -6.33
C ALA A 963 16.99 19.76 -5.43
N MET A 964 15.78 20.05 -5.92
CA MET A 964 14.67 20.60 -5.10
C MET A 964 14.17 19.60 -4.06
N ALA A 965 14.09 18.31 -4.40
CA ALA A 965 13.73 17.26 -3.43
C ALA A 965 14.79 17.13 -2.32
N GLN A 966 16.07 17.38 -2.63
CA GLN A 966 17.15 17.43 -1.63
C GLN A 966 17.18 18.77 -0.85
N GLU A 967 16.81 19.90 -1.47
CA GLU A 967 16.72 21.22 -0.79
C GLU A 967 15.89 21.12 0.49
N VAL A 968 14.70 20.50 0.41
CA VAL A 968 13.78 20.33 1.54
C VAL A 968 14.41 19.48 2.65
N ARG A 969 15.06 18.36 2.28
CA ARG A 969 15.72 17.45 3.23
C ARG A 969 16.83 18.15 4.01
N ASP A 970 17.71 18.82 3.29
CA ASP A 970 18.89 19.46 3.89
C ASP A 970 18.50 20.69 4.73
N VAL A 971 17.54 21.50 4.28
CA VAL A 971 17.01 22.63 5.08
C VAL A 971 16.32 22.14 6.35
N PHE A 972 15.53 21.06 6.28
CA PHE A 972 14.87 20.49 7.45
C PHE A 972 15.88 19.91 8.45
N ASN A 973 16.76 19.01 8.00
CA ASN A 973 17.80 18.41 8.85
C ASN A 973 18.68 19.47 9.52
N HIS A 974 19.00 20.57 8.82
CA HIS A 974 19.85 21.62 9.35
C HIS A 974 19.21 22.49 10.45
N VAL A 975 17.90 22.39 10.67
CA VAL A 975 17.20 23.07 11.79
C VAL A 975 16.69 22.07 12.85
N VAL A 976 16.46 20.81 12.45
CA VAL A 976 15.89 19.78 13.34
C VAL A 976 16.97 18.89 14.00
N LEU A 977 18.10 18.65 13.33
CA LEU A 977 19.17 17.77 13.82
C LEU A 977 20.48 18.52 14.13
N ASP A 978 20.87 19.46 13.26
CA ASP A 978 22.09 20.26 13.46
C ASP A 978 21.92 21.31 14.57
N GLN A 979 23.00 21.55 15.34
CA GLN A 979 23.04 22.61 16.34
C GLN A 979 23.47 23.94 15.72
N GLY A 980 22.57 24.93 15.68
CA GLY A 980 22.97 26.33 15.45
C GLY A 980 21.88 27.30 14.97
N GLU A 981 20.79 26.79 14.38
CA GLU A 981 19.64 27.60 13.94
C GLU A 981 18.46 27.44 14.91
N PRO A 982 17.61 28.49 15.11
CA PRO A 982 16.40 28.38 15.92
C PRO A 982 15.30 27.61 15.15
N PHE A 983 14.34 27.01 15.87
CA PHE A 983 13.18 26.31 15.28
C PHE A 983 12.47 27.13 14.18
N SER A 984 12.28 28.44 14.40
CA SER A 984 11.64 29.34 13.44
C SER A 984 12.38 29.47 12.09
N ALA A 985 13.64 29.04 11.99
CA ALA A 985 14.36 28.94 10.71
C ALA A 985 13.77 27.90 9.74
N LEU A 986 12.94 26.94 10.20
CA LEU A 986 12.14 26.09 9.30
C LEU A 986 11.17 26.89 8.43
N TYR A 987 10.79 28.10 8.86
CA TYR A 987 9.85 29.00 8.19
C TYR A 987 10.54 30.27 7.67
N ASP A 988 11.38 30.93 8.47
CA ASP A 988 12.08 32.19 8.10
C ASP A 988 13.59 32.05 7.88
N GLY A 989 14.09 30.84 7.65
CA GLY A 989 15.51 30.60 7.38
C GLY A 989 15.99 31.42 6.19
N ASN A 990 16.83 32.44 6.42
CA ASN A 990 17.42 33.30 5.37
C ASN A 990 18.60 32.61 4.65
N PHE A 991 18.46 31.31 4.45
CA PHE A 991 19.38 30.39 3.80
C PHE A 991 18.59 29.31 3.05
N THR A 992 19.27 28.60 2.16
CA THR A 992 18.80 27.32 1.63
C THR A 992 19.99 26.39 1.40
N PHE A 993 19.75 25.15 1.02
CA PHE A 993 20.78 24.24 0.53
C PHE A 993 20.64 24.06 -0.98
N ALA A 994 21.76 24.23 -1.70
CA ALA A 994 21.79 24.07 -3.14
C ALA A 994 23.11 23.43 -3.58
N ASN A 995 23.05 22.53 -4.56
CA ASN A 995 24.20 22.17 -5.38
C ASN A 995 24.30 23.12 -6.58
N GLN A 996 25.29 22.92 -7.45
CA GLN A 996 25.47 23.83 -8.59
C GLN A 996 24.24 23.88 -9.52
N THR A 997 23.58 22.75 -9.78
CA THR A 997 22.38 22.70 -10.65
C THR A 997 21.26 23.60 -10.11
N LEU A 998 20.97 23.51 -8.80
CA LEU A 998 19.92 24.31 -8.17
C LEU A 998 20.34 25.78 -7.99
N ALA A 999 21.62 26.03 -7.70
CA ALA A 999 22.16 27.37 -7.59
C ALA A 999 22.12 28.11 -8.94
N ASP A 1000 22.52 27.46 -10.04
CA ASP A 1000 22.42 28.00 -11.40
C ASP A 1000 20.94 28.26 -11.77
N PHE A 1001 20.01 27.36 -11.40
CA PHE A 1001 18.57 27.54 -11.61
C PHE A 1001 17.97 28.72 -10.80
N TYR A 1002 18.39 28.91 -9.54
CA TYR A 1002 17.99 30.04 -8.69
C TYR A 1002 18.78 31.34 -8.96
N GLY A 1003 19.73 31.35 -9.90
CA GLY A 1003 20.58 32.53 -10.18
C GLY A 1003 21.59 32.87 -9.07
N VAL A 1004 21.93 31.91 -8.21
CA VAL A 1004 22.85 32.05 -7.08
C VAL A 1004 24.28 31.74 -7.50
N GLY A 1005 25.14 32.76 -7.52
CA GLY A 1005 26.58 32.56 -7.77
C GLY A 1005 27.35 32.04 -6.54
N GLY A 1006 28.34 31.18 -6.78
CA GLY A 1006 29.36 30.80 -5.78
C GLY A 1006 29.31 29.34 -5.32
N VAL A 1007 28.26 28.60 -5.66
CA VAL A 1007 28.15 27.15 -5.45
C VAL A 1007 28.78 26.40 -6.64
N THR A 1008 29.49 25.30 -6.37
CA THR A 1008 30.09 24.46 -7.43
C THR A 1008 30.00 22.97 -7.09
N GLY A 1009 29.80 22.12 -8.10
CA GLY A 1009 29.74 20.67 -7.95
C GLY A 1009 28.35 20.10 -7.60
N SER A 1010 28.28 18.77 -7.49
CA SER A 1010 27.07 17.98 -7.24
C SER A 1010 26.53 18.06 -5.81
N ASN A 1011 27.39 18.36 -4.85
CA ASN A 1011 27.08 18.28 -3.42
C ASN A 1011 26.34 19.55 -2.98
N MET A 1012 25.30 19.37 -2.17
CA MET A 1012 24.52 20.46 -1.61
C MET A 1012 25.37 21.27 -0.61
N GLN A 1013 25.20 22.60 -0.64
CA GLN A 1013 25.96 23.56 0.14
C GLN A 1013 25.00 24.62 0.70
N LYS A 1014 25.19 25.01 1.98
CA LYS A 1014 24.38 26.06 2.62
C LYS A 1014 24.66 27.42 1.98
N VAL A 1015 23.66 27.95 1.28
CA VAL A 1015 23.62 29.28 0.67
C VAL A 1015 22.95 30.25 1.64
N THR A 1016 23.60 31.34 2.02
CA THR A 1016 23.04 32.36 2.95
C THR A 1016 22.80 33.69 2.26
N GLY A 1017 21.80 34.47 2.73
CA GLY A 1017 21.51 35.80 2.19
C GLY A 1017 20.70 35.78 0.89
N ILE A 1018 20.01 34.66 0.62
CA ILE A 1018 19.12 34.47 -0.52
C ILE A 1018 17.80 35.22 -0.26
N ASN A 1019 17.71 36.44 -0.78
CA ASN A 1019 16.57 37.32 -0.50
C ASN A 1019 15.22 36.72 -0.90
N SER A 1020 15.17 35.85 -1.92
CA SER A 1020 13.98 35.16 -2.45
C SER A 1020 13.77 33.74 -1.90
N ARG A 1021 14.27 33.42 -0.70
CA ARG A 1021 13.89 32.23 0.07
C ARG A 1021 13.75 32.57 1.56
N ALA A 1022 12.91 31.83 2.24
CA ALA A 1022 12.59 31.82 3.66
C ALA A 1022 12.04 30.43 3.98
N GLY A 1023 12.84 29.62 4.67
CA GLY A 1023 12.49 28.27 5.12
C GLY A 1023 11.88 27.36 4.06
N LEU A 1024 11.06 26.41 4.51
CA LEU A 1024 10.41 25.41 3.67
C LEU A 1024 9.18 25.94 2.92
N VAL A 1025 8.52 26.98 3.46
CA VAL A 1025 7.32 27.64 2.88
C VAL A 1025 7.58 28.19 1.47
N THR A 1026 8.82 28.61 1.18
CA THR A 1026 9.23 29.15 -0.11
C THR A 1026 10.25 28.26 -0.85
N SER A 1027 10.41 27.00 -0.41
CA SER A 1027 11.24 26.01 -1.11
C SER A 1027 10.75 25.74 -2.54
N GLY A 1028 11.66 25.37 -3.44
CA GLY A 1028 11.31 25.13 -4.85
C GLY A 1028 10.28 24.01 -5.00
N ALA A 1029 10.45 22.91 -4.26
CA ALA A 1029 9.55 21.77 -4.32
C ALA A 1029 8.13 22.12 -3.83
N PHE A 1030 7.98 22.77 -2.67
CA PHE A 1030 6.66 23.11 -2.13
C PHE A 1030 5.88 24.06 -3.06
N LEU A 1031 6.55 25.07 -3.62
CA LEU A 1031 5.92 26.02 -4.55
C LEU A 1031 5.51 25.36 -5.87
N THR A 1032 6.30 24.40 -6.36
CA THR A 1032 6.12 23.72 -7.66
C THR A 1032 5.02 22.66 -7.63
N VAL A 1033 5.00 21.82 -6.58
CA VAL A 1033 4.02 20.73 -6.38
C VAL A 1033 2.59 21.26 -6.19
N HIS A 1034 2.46 22.50 -5.70
CA HIS A 1034 1.19 23.18 -5.49
C HIS A 1034 0.93 24.25 -6.57
N ALA A 1035 1.31 23.97 -7.81
CA ALA A 1035 1.05 24.80 -8.99
C ALA A 1035 0.68 23.94 -10.21
N HIS A 1036 -0.01 24.55 -11.18
CA HIS A 1036 -0.41 23.90 -12.43
C HIS A 1036 0.76 23.84 -13.43
N GLU A 1037 0.52 23.35 -14.65
CA GLU A 1037 1.57 23.13 -15.66
C GLU A 1037 2.19 24.43 -16.17
N GLN A 1038 1.36 25.44 -16.42
CA GLN A 1038 1.74 26.76 -16.97
C GLN A 1038 1.64 27.91 -15.95
N GLU A 1039 0.83 27.75 -14.90
CA GLU A 1039 0.45 28.82 -13.99
C GLU A 1039 0.53 28.40 -12.51
N THR A 1040 0.53 29.40 -11.61
CA THR A 1040 0.53 29.21 -10.17
C THR A 1040 -0.77 28.56 -9.69
N GLY A 1041 -0.75 27.92 -8.51
CA GLY A 1041 -1.93 27.36 -7.86
C GLY A 1041 -2.27 28.06 -6.53
N PRO A 1042 -2.78 29.31 -6.51
CA PRO A 1042 -3.16 30.02 -5.28
C PRO A 1042 -4.00 29.19 -4.30
N ILE A 1043 -5.01 28.47 -4.81
CA ILE A 1043 -5.88 27.60 -3.99
C ILE A 1043 -5.08 26.44 -3.39
N LEU A 1044 -4.20 25.80 -4.16
CA LEU A 1044 -3.37 24.69 -3.71
C LEU A 1044 -2.35 25.16 -2.65
N ARG A 1045 -1.62 26.25 -2.90
CA ARG A 1045 -0.63 26.81 -1.97
C ARG A 1045 -1.28 27.20 -0.64
N ALA A 1046 -2.45 27.84 -0.65
CA ALA A 1046 -3.19 28.19 0.56
C ALA A 1046 -3.67 26.96 1.36
N THR A 1047 -4.32 26.01 0.67
CA THR A 1047 -4.91 24.82 1.33
C THR A 1047 -3.82 23.89 1.88
N TYR A 1048 -2.73 23.67 1.15
CA TYR A 1048 -1.62 22.86 1.63
C TYR A 1048 -0.75 23.57 2.66
N LEU A 1049 -0.58 24.90 2.63
CA LEU A 1049 0.07 25.60 3.76
C LEU A 1049 -0.73 25.40 5.05
N ARG A 1050 -2.06 25.58 5.01
CA ARG A 1050 -2.91 25.38 6.19
C ARG A 1050 -2.87 23.95 6.71
N LYS A 1051 -2.94 22.94 5.82
CA LYS A 1051 -2.87 21.52 6.24
C LYS A 1051 -1.48 21.11 6.73
N ARG A 1052 -0.40 21.58 6.10
CA ARG A 1052 0.97 21.07 6.37
C ARG A 1052 1.77 21.88 7.38
N PHE A 1053 1.71 23.21 7.32
CA PHE A 1053 2.48 24.06 8.23
C PHE A 1053 1.68 24.48 9.49
N LEU A 1054 0.34 24.46 9.43
CA LEU A 1054 -0.53 24.86 10.55
C LEU A 1054 -1.41 23.72 11.11
N CYS A 1055 -1.47 22.56 10.44
CA CYS A 1055 -2.35 21.44 10.82
C CYS A 1055 -3.85 21.81 10.93
N HIS A 1056 -4.27 22.88 10.25
CA HIS A 1056 -5.67 23.32 10.25
C HIS A 1056 -6.56 22.35 9.47
N ASP A 1057 -7.72 22.01 10.02
CA ASP A 1057 -8.72 21.17 9.33
C ASP A 1057 -9.45 21.90 8.19
N VAL A 1058 -8.75 22.09 7.06
CA VAL A 1058 -9.39 22.60 5.84
C VAL A 1058 -10.30 21.49 5.27
N PRO A 1059 -11.64 21.70 5.24
CA PRO A 1059 -12.61 20.66 4.86
C PRO A 1059 -12.50 20.29 3.37
N ALA A 1060 -13.19 19.20 3.00
CA ALA A 1060 -13.43 18.89 1.60
C ALA A 1060 -14.33 19.97 0.95
N PRO A 1061 -14.19 20.26 -0.36
CA PRO A 1061 -15.10 21.15 -1.06
C PRO A 1061 -16.54 20.58 -1.05
N PRO A 1062 -17.58 21.42 -1.04
CA PRO A 1062 -18.97 20.94 -1.12
C PRO A 1062 -19.23 20.11 -2.37
N THR A 1063 -19.99 19.03 -2.23
CA THR A 1063 -20.41 18.18 -3.36
C THR A 1063 -21.46 18.89 -4.23
N GLY A 1064 -21.44 18.63 -5.53
CA GLY A 1064 -22.47 19.11 -6.48
C GLY A 1064 -22.36 20.55 -6.97
N VAL A 1065 -21.24 21.25 -6.73
CA VAL A 1065 -21.02 22.63 -7.22
C VAL A 1065 -20.63 22.64 -8.71
N SER A 1066 -21.38 23.37 -9.55
CA SER A 1066 -21.08 23.50 -10.98
C SER A 1066 -20.17 24.70 -11.25
N LEU A 1067 -18.96 24.47 -11.79
CA LEU A 1067 -18.12 25.56 -12.32
C LEU A 1067 -18.64 26.10 -13.65
N ASN A 1068 -19.56 25.38 -14.32
CA ASN A 1068 -19.98 25.63 -15.70
C ASN A 1068 -21.03 26.76 -15.82
N GLY A 1069 -21.61 27.19 -14.69
CA GLY A 1069 -22.33 28.46 -14.57
C GLY A 1069 -23.72 28.35 -13.94
N ASP A 1070 -24.27 27.15 -13.78
CA ASP A 1070 -25.67 26.92 -13.40
C ASP A 1070 -26.09 27.58 -12.07
N ASP A 1071 -25.12 27.75 -11.15
CA ASP A 1071 -25.22 28.51 -9.90
C ASP A 1071 -25.22 30.04 -10.12
N PHE A 1072 -26.08 30.55 -11.01
CA PHE A 1072 -26.25 31.98 -11.29
C PHE A 1072 -26.97 32.72 -10.14
N ASP A 1073 -26.23 33.03 -9.07
CA ASP A 1073 -26.65 34.02 -8.07
C ASP A 1073 -26.32 35.48 -8.51
N GLU A 1074 -26.89 36.48 -7.80
CA GLU A 1074 -26.70 37.90 -8.10
C GLU A 1074 -25.23 38.34 -7.96
N ALA A 1075 -24.46 37.71 -7.08
CA ALA A 1075 -23.04 38.02 -6.87
C ALA A 1075 -22.16 37.49 -8.01
N ARG A 1076 -22.45 36.29 -8.51
CA ARG A 1076 -21.78 35.68 -9.68
C ARG A 1076 -21.97 36.53 -10.94
N GLU A 1077 -23.15 37.09 -11.14
CA GLU A 1077 -23.41 38.01 -12.26
C GLU A 1077 -22.64 39.34 -12.12
N GLN A 1078 -22.54 39.92 -10.93
CA GLN A 1078 -21.67 41.10 -10.73
C GLN A 1078 -20.19 40.75 -10.98
N ALA A 1079 -19.72 39.59 -10.47
CA ALA A 1079 -18.36 39.13 -10.68
C ALA A 1079 -18.05 38.86 -12.17
N ARG A 1080 -19.02 38.39 -12.96
CA ARG A 1080 -18.90 38.25 -14.43
C ARG A 1080 -18.69 39.59 -15.11
N ILE A 1081 -19.42 40.63 -14.72
CA ILE A 1081 -19.29 41.98 -15.28
C ILE A 1081 -17.91 42.59 -14.93
N GLU A 1082 -17.42 42.40 -13.71
CA GLU A 1082 -16.08 42.84 -13.31
C GLU A 1082 -14.97 42.06 -14.03
N TRP A 1083 -15.16 40.75 -14.23
CA TRP A 1083 -14.25 39.86 -14.96
C TRP A 1083 -14.15 40.22 -16.45
N GLU A 1084 -15.27 40.40 -17.14
CA GLU A 1084 -15.30 40.80 -18.56
C GLU A 1084 -14.63 42.15 -18.78
N LYS A 1085 -14.90 43.13 -17.90
CA LYS A 1085 -14.21 44.42 -17.91
C LYS A 1085 -12.70 44.28 -17.66
N TYR A 1086 -12.30 43.43 -16.71
CA TYR A 1086 -10.89 43.18 -16.43
C TYR A 1086 -10.19 42.56 -17.65
N LEU A 1087 -10.82 41.61 -18.34
CA LEU A 1087 -10.31 41.04 -19.58
C LEU A 1087 -10.21 42.09 -20.70
N GLU A 1088 -11.21 42.96 -20.88
CA GLU A 1088 -11.14 44.07 -21.86
C GLU A 1088 -9.95 45.01 -21.57
N GLU A 1089 -9.71 45.36 -20.30
CA GLU A 1089 -8.58 46.19 -19.88
C GLU A 1089 -7.20 45.50 -20.04
N HIS A 1090 -7.15 44.17 -20.22
CA HIS A 1090 -5.92 43.36 -20.28
C HIS A 1090 -5.83 42.46 -21.53
N ASN A 1091 -6.47 42.85 -22.64
CA ASN A 1091 -6.42 42.17 -23.95
C ASN A 1091 -6.88 40.69 -23.93
N GLY A 1092 -7.81 40.31 -23.05
CA GLY A 1092 -8.31 38.95 -22.91
C GLY A 1092 -7.44 38.03 -22.05
N LEU A 1093 -6.41 38.55 -21.37
CA LEU A 1093 -5.52 37.80 -20.49
C LEU A 1093 -5.82 38.09 -19.01
N ALA A 1094 -5.45 37.17 -18.11
CA ALA A 1094 -5.61 37.34 -16.67
C ALA A 1094 -4.54 36.62 -15.86
N THR A 1095 -4.18 37.16 -14.70
CA THR A 1095 -3.36 36.45 -13.71
C THR A 1095 -4.15 35.29 -13.09
N ALA A 1096 -3.44 34.25 -12.65
CA ALA A 1096 -4.03 33.10 -11.96
C ALA A 1096 -4.90 33.54 -10.77
N ARG A 1097 -4.41 34.45 -9.93
CA ARG A 1097 -5.22 35.07 -8.86
C ARG A 1097 -6.55 35.64 -9.37
N LYS A 1098 -6.57 36.43 -10.45
CA LYS A 1098 -7.81 37.02 -10.99
C LYS A 1098 -8.75 35.98 -11.56
N LYS A 1099 -8.20 34.96 -12.23
CA LYS A 1099 -8.94 33.78 -12.72
C LYS A 1099 -9.63 33.04 -11.57
N TYR A 1100 -8.93 32.73 -10.48
CA TYR A 1100 -9.51 32.03 -9.33
C TYR A 1100 -10.47 32.90 -8.51
N GLU A 1101 -10.19 34.21 -8.35
CA GLU A 1101 -11.12 35.17 -7.73
C GLU A 1101 -12.47 35.19 -8.49
N PHE A 1102 -12.45 35.21 -9.83
CA PHE A 1102 -13.67 35.07 -10.63
C PHE A 1102 -14.30 33.67 -10.51
N GLN A 1103 -13.53 32.60 -10.74
CA GLN A 1103 -14.06 31.22 -10.74
C GLN A 1103 -14.75 30.85 -9.41
N THR A 1104 -14.26 31.35 -8.28
CA THR A 1104 -14.77 31.03 -6.94
C THR A 1104 -15.77 32.05 -6.38
N SER A 1105 -16.23 33.01 -7.20
CA SER A 1105 -17.10 34.12 -6.77
C SER A 1105 -18.53 33.77 -6.33
N ALA A 1106 -19.05 32.58 -6.67
CA ALA A 1106 -20.40 32.16 -6.28
C ALA A 1106 -20.53 31.99 -4.75
N SER A 1107 -21.71 32.28 -4.20
CA SER A 1107 -21.91 32.36 -2.73
C SER A 1107 -21.56 31.09 -1.97
N ILE A 1108 -21.80 29.92 -2.57
CA ILE A 1108 -21.45 28.61 -1.99
C ILE A 1108 -19.92 28.43 -1.83
N CYS A 1109 -19.14 28.88 -2.81
CA CYS A 1109 -17.67 28.84 -2.78
C CYS A 1109 -17.10 29.87 -1.79
N GLN A 1110 -17.71 31.06 -1.70
CA GLN A 1110 -17.23 32.12 -0.81
C GLN A 1110 -17.21 31.73 0.68
N SER A 1111 -17.99 30.71 1.09
CA SER A 1111 -17.91 30.10 2.43
C SER A 1111 -16.48 29.76 2.89
N CYS A 1112 -15.63 29.29 1.97
CA CYS A 1112 -14.21 29.05 2.21
C CYS A 1112 -13.35 30.11 1.50
N HIS A 1113 -13.71 30.50 0.28
CA HIS A 1113 -12.84 31.31 -0.57
C HIS A 1113 -12.70 32.78 -0.12
N ALA A 1114 -13.67 33.36 0.61
CA ALA A 1114 -13.63 34.75 1.03
C ALA A 1114 -12.55 35.08 2.08
N GLN A 1115 -12.20 34.12 2.94
CA GLN A 1115 -11.30 34.32 4.09
C GLN A 1115 -10.27 33.20 4.27
N MET A 1116 -10.69 31.94 4.10
CA MET A 1116 -9.79 30.80 4.34
C MET A 1116 -8.76 30.65 3.23
N ILE A 1117 -9.18 30.76 1.96
CA ILE A 1117 -8.37 30.34 0.80
C ILE A 1117 -7.80 31.53 0.00
N ASN A 1118 -8.63 32.32 -0.70
CA ASN A 1118 -8.10 33.25 -1.72
C ASN A 1118 -7.19 34.36 -1.16
N PRO A 1119 -7.50 35.02 0.00
CA PRO A 1119 -6.63 36.06 0.55
C PRO A 1119 -5.26 35.53 0.98
N LEU A 1120 -5.16 34.25 1.36
CA LEU A 1120 -3.89 33.59 1.66
C LEU A 1120 -3.17 33.17 0.37
N GLY A 1121 -3.89 32.58 -0.58
CA GLY A 1121 -3.34 32.02 -1.81
C GLY A 1121 -2.83 33.07 -2.80
N GLY A 1122 -3.54 34.19 -2.94
CA GLY A 1122 -3.10 35.30 -3.78
C GLY A 1122 -1.78 35.94 -3.31
N GLY A 1123 -1.43 35.75 -2.05
CA GLY A 1123 -0.15 36.18 -1.50
C GLY A 1123 1.06 35.33 -1.92
N PHE A 1124 0.86 34.23 -2.65
CA PHE A 1124 1.91 33.38 -3.24
C PHE A 1124 2.19 33.67 -4.73
N GLU A 1125 1.57 34.69 -5.32
CA GLU A 1125 1.78 35.07 -6.73
C GLU A 1125 3.17 35.64 -7.01
N ASP A 1126 3.99 35.89 -5.97
CA ASP A 1126 5.40 36.31 -6.10
C ASP A 1126 6.36 35.18 -6.51
N TYR A 1127 5.88 33.95 -6.70
CA TYR A 1127 6.64 32.83 -7.28
C TYR A 1127 5.85 32.13 -8.40
N ASP A 1128 6.53 31.79 -9.50
CA ASP A 1128 5.95 31.13 -10.68
C ASP A 1128 5.61 29.64 -10.47
N ALA A 1129 5.20 28.93 -11.52
CA ALA A 1129 4.81 27.51 -11.45
C ALA A 1129 5.96 26.54 -11.15
N VAL A 1130 7.23 26.99 -11.24
CA VAL A 1130 8.46 26.22 -10.91
C VAL A 1130 9.20 26.81 -9.70
N GLY A 1131 8.52 27.66 -8.92
CA GLY A 1131 9.03 28.22 -7.68
C GLY A 1131 10.14 29.27 -7.83
N LEU A 1132 10.30 29.88 -9.01
CA LEU A 1132 11.19 31.03 -9.21
C LEU A 1132 10.47 32.35 -8.88
N PRO A 1133 11.16 33.36 -8.31
CA PRO A 1133 10.52 34.62 -7.93
C PRO A 1133 10.12 35.45 -9.17
N GLN A 1134 8.89 35.96 -9.18
CA GLN A 1134 8.30 36.72 -10.29
C GLN A 1134 7.67 38.04 -9.84
N THR A 1135 7.63 39.01 -10.75
CA THR A 1135 6.85 40.27 -10.59
C THR A 1135 5.79 40.44 -11.68
N LYS A 1136 5.73 39.48 -12.61
CA LYS A 1136 4.78 39.36 -13.70
C LYS A 1136 4.51 37.88 -13.92
N ASP A 1137 3.28 37.52 -14.28
CA ASP A 1137 2.94 36.15 -14.64
C ASP A 1137 3.41 35.79 -16.06
N TYR A 1138 3.14 34.56 -16.51
CA TYR A 1138 3.47 34.10 -17.86
C TYR A 1138 2.73 34.87 -18.97
N ASN A 1139 1.56 35.46 -18.67
CA ASN A 1139 0.85 36.39 -19.57
C ASN A 1139 1.50 37.80 -19.62
N GLY A 1140 2.54 38.05 -18.83
CA GLY A 1140 3.23 39.34 -18.75
C GLY A 1140 2.46 40.42 -17.99
N LEU A 1141 1.38 40.07 -17.29
CA LEU A 1141 0.60 40.96 -16.44
C LEU A 1141 1.29 41.14 -15.09
N THR A 1142 1.13 42.30 -14.46
CA THR A 1142 1.76 42.56 -13.14
C THR A 1142 1.00 41.80 -12.04
N ILE A 1143 1.71 41.02 -11.23
CA ILE A 1143 1.10 40.26 -10.12
C ILE A 1143 0.77 41.16 -8.93
N ASP A 1144 -0.21 40.73 -8.13
CA ASP A 1144 -0.53 41.28 -6.81
C ASP A 1144 -0.24 40.20 -5.76
N SER A 1145 0.85 40.38 -5.03
CA SER A 1145 1.34 39.51 -3.96
C SER A 1145 0.80 39.89 -2.56
N SER A 1146 -0.10 40.87 -2.46
CA SER A 1146 -0.70 41.22 -1.17
C SER A 1146 -1.68 40.15 -0.68
N GLY A 1147 -1.57 39.74 0.58
CA GLY A 1147 -2.38 38.67 1.15
C GLY A 1147 -2.76 38.89 2.61
N THR A 1148 -3.74 38.12 3.07
CA THR A 1148 -4.15 38.07 4.48
C THR A 1148 -4.48 36.62 4.86
N MET A 1149 -3.86 36.14 5.94
CA MET A 1149 -4.24 34.91 6.62
C MET A 1149 -5.27 35.25 7.70
N TYR A 1150 -6.55 34.93 7.47
CA TYR A 1150 -7.61 34.93 8.50
C TYR A 1150 -7.65 33.59 9.20
N GLY A 1151 -8.00 33.53 10.48
CA GLY A 1151 -7.98 32.27 11.24
C GLY A 1151 -6.53 31.80 11.39
N VAL A 1152 -5.86 32.31 12.42
CA VAL A 1152 -4.39 32.27 12.57
C VAL A 1152 -3.94 31.03 13.35
N SER A 1153 -4.63 30.70 14.43
CA SER A 1153 -4.41 29.52 15.28
C SER A 1153 -5.45 28.41 15.04
N SER A 1154 -6.61 28.76 14.47
CA SER A 1154 -7.61 27.83 13.96
C SER A 1154 -8.37 28.47 12.78
N LEU A 1155 -9.20 27.70 12.08
CA LEU A 1155 -10.02 28.24 10.97
C LEU A 1155 -11.22 29.07 11.43
N THR A 1156 -11.52 29.10 12.73
CA THR A 1156 -12.69 29.77 13.31
C THR A 1156 -12.34 30.93 14.23
N ASP A 1157 -11.04 31.19 14.49
CA ASP A 1157 -10.64 32.37 15.24
C ASP A 1157 -10.81 33.68 14.43
N GLY A 1158 -10.90 34.80 15.16
CA GLY A 1158 -11.12 36.12 14.58
C GLY A 1158 -9.83 36.89 14.27
N ASP A 1159 -8.65 36.28 14.45
CA ASP A 1159 -7.37 36.95 14.22
C ASP A 1159 -6.99 36.94 12.74
N SER A 1160 -6.11 37.86 12.36
CA SER A 1160 -5.59 37.92 11.00
C SER A 1160 -4.20 38.56 10.89
N ILE A 1161 -3.43 38.07 9.92
CA ILE A 1161 -2.09 38.54 9.57
C ILE A 1161 -2.12 38.96 8.10
N SER A 1162 -1.85 40.24 7.81
CA SER A 1162 -1.64 40.72 6.44
C SER A 1162 -0.15 40.77 6.09
N PHE A 1163 0.17 40.46 4.85
CA PHE A 1163 1.54 40.28 4.35
C PHE A 1163 1.63 40.59 2.84
N ASN A 1164 2.84 40.70 2.31
CA ASN A 1164 3.10 40.90 0.89
C ASN A 1164 4.19 39.94 0.37
N GLY A 1165 3.76 38.91 -0.36
CA GLY A 1165 4.60 37.83 -0.87
C GLY A 1165 4.82 36.69 0.13
N ALA A 1166 5.07 35.49 -0.38
CA ALA A 1166 5.17 34.27 0.43
C ALA A 1166 6.30 34.32 1.48
N LYS A 1167 7.32 35.17 1.28
CA LYS A 1167 8.38 35.39 2.29
C LYS A 1167 7.90 36.18 3.52
N GLU A 1168 7.06 37.20 3.36
CA GLU A 1168 6.54 37.95 4.52
C GLU A 1168 5.50 37.11 5.30
N LEU A 1169 4.75 36.25 4.60
CA LEU A 1169 3.94 35.21 5.24
C LEU A 1169 4.80 34.24 6.05
N ALA A 1170 5.87 33.69 5.45
CA ALA A 1170 6.75 32.73 6.10
C ALA A 1170 7.38 33.29 7.38
N HIS A 1171 7.87 34.54 7.34
CA HIS A 1171 8.34 35.28 8.52
C HIS A 1171 7.24 35.41 9.59
N SER A 1172 6.01 35.74 9.17
CA SER A 1172 4.90 36.05 10.08
C SER A 1172 4.27 34.82 10.75
N ILE A 1173 4.53 33.60 10.26
CA ILE A 1173 4.09 32.34 10.90
C ILE A 1173 5.20 31.64 11.71
N ALA A 1174 6.44 32.09 11.60
CA ALA A 1174 7.62 31.36 12.10
C ALA A 1174 7.64 31.16 13.63
N ASP A 1175 7.13 32.15 14.39
CA ASP A 1175 7.13 32.16 15.86
C ASP A 1175 5.71 31.89 16.46
N LEU A 1176 4.76 31.36 15.68
CA LEU A 1176 3.40 31.06 16.18
C LEU A 1176 3.37 29.76 17.01
N ASP A 1177 2.47 29.71 18.01
CA ASP A 1177 2.24 28.46 18.77
C ASP A 1177 1.70 27.34 17.87
N VAL A 1178 0.87 27.66 16.86
CA VAL A 1178 0.24 26.65 15.97
C VAL A 1178 1.22 25.98 14.99
N THR A 1179 2.21 26.71 14.44
CA THR A 1179 3.25 26.11 13.57
C THR A 1179 4.11 25.15 14.38
N ARG A 1180 4.49 25.56 15.60
CA ARG A 1180 5.22 24.74 16.57
C ARG A 1180 4.42 23.52 17.04
N GLN A 1181 3.13 23.66 17.31
CA GLN A 1181 2.26 22.54 17.68
C GLN A 1181 2.05 21.55 16.53
N CYS A 1182 1.88 22.05 15.30
CA CYS A 1182 1.80 21.21 14.11
C CYS A 1182 3.08 20.41 13.87
N PHE A 1183 4.25 21.01 14.09
CA PHE A 1183 5.53 20.28 14.07
C PHE A 1183 5.60 19.19 15.15
N ILE A 1184 5.15 19.46 16.38
CA ILE A 1184 5.12 18.46 17.46
C ILE A 1184 4.17 17.31 17.11
N ASP A 1185 2.94 17.56 16.64
CA ASP A 1185 2.00 16.49 16.29
C ASP A 1185 2.53 15.59 15.15
N ASN A 1186 3.11 16.17 14.10
CA ASN A 1186 3.71 15.38 13.02
C ASN A 1186 4.95 14.59 13.49
N THR A 1187 5.73 15.14 14.43
CA THR A 1187 6.89 14.44 15.04
C THR A 1187 6.44 13.31 15.97
N PHE A 1188 5.39 13.54 16.77
CA PHE A 1188 4.74 12.52 17.60
C PHE A 1188 4.17 11.39 16.74
N ARG A 1189 3.49 11.75 15.65
CA ARG A 1189 2.95 10.86 14.61
C ARG A 1189 4.00 9.97 13.95
N MET A 1190 5.18 10.50 13.64
CA MET A 1190 6.30 9.73 13.09
C MET A 1190 6.71 8.58 14.03
N ALA A 1191 6.72 8.85 15.34
CA ALA A 1191 7.17 7.91 16.38
C ALA A 1191 6.06 6.92 16.80
N MET A 1192 4.85 7.44 17.03
CA MET A 1192 3.71 6.67 17.55
C MET A 1192 2.83 6.06 16.46
N GLY A 1193 2.94 6.52 15.21
CA GLY A 1193 2.16 6.03 14.07
C GLY A 1193 0.70 6.50 14.05
N THR A 1194 0.37 7.59 14.76
CA THR A 1194 -0.93 8.30 14.70
C THR A 1194 -0.79 9.67 15.39
N GLY A 1195 -1.71 10.59 15.10
CA GLY A 1195 -1.73 11.92 15.72
C GLY A 1195 -2.21 11.93 17.17
N SER A 1196 -2.12 13.08 17.82
CA SER A 1196 -2.39 13.22 19.26
C SER A 1196 -3.84 13.52 19.66
N THR A 1197 -4.61 14.11 18.75
CA THR A 1197 -5.95 14.64 19.05
C THR A 1197 -7.00 14.15 18.07
N TYR A 1198 -6.92 14.55 16.80
CA TYR A 1198 -7.75 14.05 15.69
C TYR A 1198 -7.17 14.55 14.36
N LEU A 1199 -7.05 13.69 13.33
CA LEU A 1199 -7.16 14.02 11.88
C LEU A 1199 -6.73 12.90 10.90
N ASP A 1200 -6.78 11.62 11.29
CA ASP A 1200 -6.41 10.50 10.41
C ASP A 1200 -7.57 10.08 9.48
N ARG A 1201 -8.16 11.03 8.75
CA ARG A 1201 -9.31 10.83 7.84
C ARG A 1201 -9.11 9.82 6.70
N ALA A 1202 -7.93 9.23 6.57
CA ALA A 1202 -7.64 8.14 5.65
C ALA A 1202 -7.79 6.74 6.29
N MET A 1203 -8.05 6.64 7.60
CA MET A 1203 -8.20 5.38 8.32
C MET A 1203 -9.27 5.46 9.43
N ASP A 1204 -9.94 4.34 9.66
CA ASP A 1204 -10.93 4.16 10.73
C ASP A 1204 -10.24 3.83 12.09
N ILE A 1205 -9.23 4.63 12.45
CA ILE A 1205 -8.57 4.56 13.77
C ILE A 1205 -9.31 5.51 14.72
N ASP A 1206 -10.39 5.02 15.33
CA ASP A 1206 -11.02 5.70 16.45
C ASP A 1206 -10.14 5.51 17.70
N LEU A 1207 -9.43 6.57 18.10
CA LEU A 1207 -8.65 6.57 19.33
C LEU A 1207 -9.61 6.59 20.53
N SER A 1208 -9.43 5.66 21.46
CA SER A 1208 -10.21 5.68 22.70
C SER A 1208 -10.01 7.00 23.45
N ALA A 1209 -11.02 7.43 24.21
CA ALA A 1209 -10.94 8.70 24.96
C ALA A 1209 -9.71 8.75 25.89
N ASP A 1210 -9.26 7.60 26.39
CA ASP A 1210 -8.06 7.48 27.23
C ASP A 1210 -6.76 7.59 26.40
N GLU A 1211 -6.70 7.05 25.17
CA GLU A 1211 -5.59 7.31 24.24
C GLU A 1211 -5.50 8.80 23.87
N VAL A 1212 -6.63 9.44 23.52
CA VAL A 1212 -6.67 10.87 23.18
C VAL A 1212 -6.20 11.73 24.37
N ASN A 1213 -6.66 11.42 25.59
CA ASN A 1213 -6.20 12.11 26.80
C ASN A 1213 -4.69 11.93 27.02
N ASN A 1214 -4.19 10.69 26.93
CA ASN A 1214 -2.77 10.38 27.11
C ASN A 1214 -1.89 11.10 26.08
N TYR A 1215 -2.22 10.99 24.79
CA TYR A 1215 -1.42 11.62 23.73
C TYR A 1215 -1.49 13.14 23.76
N THR A 1216 -2.63 13.72 24.15
CA THR A 1216 -2.74 15.16 24.37
C THR A 1216 -1.81 15.61 25.50
N CYS A 1217 -1.70 14.83 26.59
CA CYS A 1217 -0.77 15.11 27.68
C CYS A 1217 0.70 14.96 27.28
N GLU A 1218 1.04 13.96 26.46
CA GLU A 1218 2.40 13.81 25.90
C GLU A 1218 2.78 14.99 25.01
N VAL A 1219 1.91 15.37 24.06
CA VAL A 1219 2.14 16.54 23.21
C VAL A 1219 2.21 17.84 24.02
N GLN A 1220 1.46 17.97 25.12
CA GLN A 1220 1.63 19.09 26.06
C GLN A 1220 2.96 19.04 26.83
N ASN A 1221 3.48 17.86 27.18
CA ASN A 1221 4.81 17.72 27.77
C ASN A 1221 5.91 18.15 26.78
N LEU A 1222 5.84 17.65 25.54
CA LEU A 1222 6.70 18.04 24.43
C LEU A 1222 6.65 19.56 24.11
N ASP A 1223 5.46 20.16 24.15
CA ASP A 1223 5.22 21.61 24.03
C ASP A 1223 5.95 22.41 25.13
N ASN A 1224 5.88 21.94 26.37
CA ASN A 1224 6.59 22.50 27.52
C ASN A 1224 8.12 22.31 27.44
N VAL A 1225 8.59 21.17 26.92
CA VAL A 1225 10.03 20.92 26.68
C VAL A 1225 10.57 21.92 25.66
N MET A 1226 9.90 22.15 24.52
CA MET A 1226 10.32 23.20 23.59
C MET A 1226 10.33 24.59 24.25
N LYS A 1227 9.25 24.98 24.94
CA LYS A 1227 9.14 26.29 25.60
C LYS A 1227 10.17 26.54 26.70
N SER A 1228 10.69 25.48 27.34
CA SER A 1228 11.71 25.58 28.39
C SER A 1228 13.16 25.43 27.88
N SER A 1229 13.35 24.93 26.65
CA SER A 1229 14.67 24.67 26.04
C SER A 1229 15.06 25.66 24.92
N ASP A 1230 14.49 26.87 24.93
CA ASP A 1230 14.66 27.90 23.87
C ASP A 1230 14.27 27.39 22.47
N TYR A 1231 13.18 26.60 22.44
CA TYR A 1231 12.61 25.94 21.25
C TYR A 1231 13.54 24.92 20.58
N SER A 1232 14.41 24.26 21.35
CA SER A 1232 15.32 23.21 20.84
C SER A 1232 14.56 21.99 20.31
N THR A 1233 14.71 21.76 19.01
CA THR A 1233 14.29 20.56 18.27
C THR A 1233 14.97 19.29 18.79
N VAL A 1234 16.24 19.38 19.17
CA VAL A 1234 17.00 18.23 19.71
C VAL A 1234 16.53 17.83 21.11
N GLU A 1235 16.13 18.79 21.96
CA GLU A 1235 15.57 18.46 23.28
C GLU A 1235 14.11 17.95 23.18
N LEU A 1236 13.32 18.43 22.21
CA LEU A 1236 12.04 17.81 21.84
C LEU A 1236 12.23 16.33 21.46
N LEU A 1237 13.16 16.02 20.56
CA LEU A 1237 13.40 14.65 20.09
C LEU A 1237 13.94 13.74 21.19
N LYS A 1238 14.73 14.25 22.14
CA LYS A 1238 15.09 13.52 23.37
C LYS A 1238 13.85 13.16 24.20
N ALA A 1239 12.99 14.15 24.48
CA ALA A 1239 11.79 13.94 25.27
C ALA A 1239 10.80 12.97 24.60
N LEU A 1240 10.72 12.98 23.26
CA LEU A 1240 9.97 12.01 22.47
C LEU A 1240 10.45 10.56 22.71
N GLY A 1241 11.76 10.37 22.90
CA GLY A 1241 12.33 9.06 23.25
C GLY A 1241 12.07 8.62 24.69
N THR A 1242 11.75 9.56 25.59
CA THR A 1242 11.51 9.33 27.03
C THR A 1242 10.04 9.50 27.42
N MET A 1243 9.10 9.40 26.47
CA MET A 1243 7.67 9.46 26.76
C MET A 1243 7.21 8.23 27.54
N ASP A 1244 6.35 8.44 28.54
CA ASP A 1244 5.76 7.36 29.34
C ASP A 1244 4.95 6.41 28.46
N SER A 1245 4.18 6.94 27.50
CA SER A 1245 3.42 6.16 26.51
C SER A 1245 4.29 5.34 25.54
N VAL A 1246 5.60 5.62 25.46
CA VAL A 1246 6.56 4.78 24.72
C VAL A 1246 7.01 3.60 25.58
N ARG A 1247 7.30 3.84 26.87
CA ARG A 1247 7.83 2.83 27.80
C ARG A 1247 6.74 1.93 28.38
N TYR A 1248 5.53 2.47 28.59
CA TYR A 1248 4.39 1.84 29.23
C TYR A 1248 3.22 1.70 28.24
N ARG A 1249 2.75 0.47 28.05
CA ARG A 1249 1.78 0.10 27.02
C ARG A 1249 0.56 -0.61 27.61
N LYS A 1250 -0.60 -0.44 26.97
CA LYS A 1250 -1.84 -1.20 27.26
C LYS A 1250 -2.38 -1.90 26.01
N ASN A 1251 -3.23 -2.90 26.22
CA ASN A 1251 -4.03 -3.47 25.14
C ASN A 1251 -5.06 -2.41 24.70
N VAL A 1252 -5.16 -2.18 23.40
CA VAL A 1252 -6.21 -1.34 22.79
C VAL A 1252 -7.12 -2.22 21.94
N VAL A 1253 -8.39 -1.84 21.80
CA VAL A 1253 -9.34 -2.50 20.91
C VAL A 1253 -9.42 -1.67 19.63
N ARG A 1254 -9.09 -2.28 18.50
CA ARG A 1254 -9.10 -1.74 17.14
C ARG A 1254 -9.51 -2.87 16.19
#